data_AF-A0A1L9RNA5-F1
#
_entry.id   AF-A0A1L9RNA5-F1
#
_cell.length_a   1.000
_cell.length_b   1.000
_cell.length_c   1.000
_cell.angle_alpha   90.00
_cell.angle_beta   90.00
_cell.angle_gamma   90.00
#
_symmetry.space_group_name_H-M   'P 1'
#
loop_
_entity.id
_entity.type
_entity.pdbx_description
1 polymer ?
#
loop_
_entity_poly.entity_id
_entity_poly.type
_entity_poly.pdbx_seq_one_letter_code
_entity_poly.pdbx_strand_id
1 'polypeptide(L)'
;MNSIIKPEIVIPYPARSIRIVGFQSNCVLLSRDHASPYFDQWPSYYVHNDQYWYIIPGKGKFEGYYYIKSWMTGRVLFSRSGMAPYVETNEDDETNPLHYFKIEPGSGAYAGCFRLKNYQSECYLISRTSPEPHVYNCWPSDPVADEQYFKFDFDALVNNLTPSDSIEDIGKWQASPIVLKAVSVNQLTKTLVTTGLGMIPEIGGLLATLTGLLWPDDEANNLNQIDAGVREIVKGVLEEKAVADLRRKTEGLKEFIRRYGQSSVGISQKGQQLTYLLGEFTIIKRDYLDNETPWQTLQYFVPMATLHLALLRDQLFLWDEIYPEARDQGKDTEVHRAELQRHIKQYTTAAQKIFARCIKWRMEERIKDEESVDVEPMRRKEIRFRNVYDFERGVHKRSETNTHPGSPWAPPPPRSRENLQLDRFYENLRDSADSIYRQQIKDLLAPSLQWPQFINRNKEPITREIICNTTEPMGEVVAADMKHFNDRELAEQHGQITRISLFAWDRVNGFEIWHGDTSSGFRGNKDGTERILHVGEDEAVVCVSGNIDSRGLNSLQFWINQDKKICGGGGGGFGNPKISDNFRLGQPYNGKSGTATAPSTPRLRYVYGWSCDSSSTINIPEISELLGVATGVIGFGASLAKTEEL
;
A
#
# COMPACT_ATOMS: atom_id res chain seq x y z
N MET A 1 15.16 1.24 -38.09
CA MET A 1 13.71 1.14 -37.91
C MET A 1 13.47 0.83 -36.44
N ASN A 2 13.10 1.82 -35.62
CA ASN A 2 12.83 1.59 -34.21
C ASN A 2 11.47 0.87 -34.10
N SER A 3 11.48 -0.40 -33.69
CA SER A 3 10.24 -1.08 -33.33
C SER A 3 9.66 -0.37 -32.11
N ILE A 4 8.58 0.38 -32.32
CA ILE A 4 7.78 0.93 -31.23
C ILE A 4 7.34 -0.26 -30.38
N ILE A 5 7.88 -0.36 -29.16
CA ILE A 5 7.49 -1.36 -28.18
C ILE A 5 6.01 -1.11 -27.91
N LYS A 6 5.15 -2.01 -28.39
CA LYS A 6 3.73 -1.95 -28.05
C LYS A 6 3.62 -2.25 -26.56
N PRO A 7 3.04 -1.36 -25.74
CA PRO A 7 2.83 -1.65 -24.33
C PRO A 7 1.95 -2.91 -24.22
N GLU A 8 2.50 -3.97 -23.67
CA GLU A 8 1.83 -5.25 -23.49
C GLU A 8 0.85 -5.13 -22.31
N ILE A 9 -0.38 -5.60 -22.50
CA ILE A 9 -1.37 -5.61 -21.41
C ILE A 9 -1.02 -6.75 -20.47
N VAL A 10 -0.80 -6.39 -19.21
CA VAL A 10 -0.55 -7.36 -18.15
C VAL A 10 -1.87 -8.02 -17.77
N ILE A 11 -2.04 -9.28 -18.16
CA ILE A 11 -3.19 -10.09 -17.74
C ILE A 11 -3.02 -10.47 -16.25
N PRO A 12 -4.03 -10.24 -15.41
CA PRO A 12 -3.98 -10.61 -13.99
C PRO A 12 -3.76 -12.12 -13.83
N TYR A 13 -3.02 -12.47 -12.77
CA TYR A 13 -2.85 -13.87 -12.39
C TYR A 13 -4.21 -14.48 -11.98
N PRO A 14 -4.50 -15.76 -12.28
CA PRO A 14 -5.84 -16.34 -12.10
C PRO A 14 -6.36 -16.32 -10.65
N ALA A 15 -5.44 -16.30 -9.69
CA ALA A 15 -5.76 -16.26 -8.26
C ALA A 15 -6.06 -14.84 -7.73
N ARG A 16 -5.86 -13.79 -8.53
CA ARG A 16 -6.09 -12.40 -8.12
C ARG A 16 -7.42 -11.93 -8.66
N SER A 17 -8.33 -11.53 -7.78
CA SER A 17 -9.55 -10.86 -8.23
C SER A 17 -9.28 -9.40 -8.62
N ILE A 18 -9.96 -8.93 -9.66
CA ILE A 18 -9.83 -7.58 -10.22
C ILE A 18 -11.21 -6.98 -10.50
N ARG A 19 -11.26 -5.68 -10.74
CA ARG A 19 -12.45 -5.00 -11.28
C ARG A 19 -12.25 -4.75 -12.77
N ILE A 20 -13.31 -4.94 -13.56
CA ILE A 20 -13.30 -4.70 -15.00
C ILE A 20 -14.10 -3.42 -15.25
N VAL A 21 -13.40 -2.34 -15.61
CA VAL A 21 -13.99 -0.99 -15.73
C VAL A 21 -14.11 -0.60 -17.19
N GLY A 22 -15.31 -0.25 -17.64
CA GLY A 22 -15.54 0.29 -18.99
C GLY A 22 -14.84 1.64 -19.16
N PHE A 23 -14.15 1.81 -20.28
CA PHE A 23 -13.35 3.00 -20.57
C PHE A 23 -14.24 4.25 -20.70
N GLN A 24 -15.28 4.18 -21.54
CA GLN A 24 -16.20 5.30 -21.77
C GLN A 24 -17.17 5.53 -20.61
N SER A 25 -17.77 4.46 -20.09
CA SER A 25 -18.78 4.55 -19.02
C SER A 25 -18.19 4.92 -17.67
N ASN A 26 -16.90 4.59 -17.45
CA ASN A 26 -16.25 4.57 -16.14
C ASN A 26 -17.06 3.77 -15.09
N CYS A 27 -17.81 2.77 -15.54
CA CYS A 27 -18.54 1.82 -14.70
C CYS A 27 -17.81 0.48 -14.62
N VAL A 28 -17.88 -0.18 -13.47
CA VAL A 28 -17.36 -1.53 -13.26
C VAL A 28 -18.44 -2.57 -13.49
N LEU A 29 -18.10 -3.70 -14.09
CA LEU A 29 -18.99 -4.86 -14.18
C LEU A 29 -19.26 -5.48 -12.81
N LEU A 30 -20.49 -5.89 -12.54
CA LEU A 30 -20.87 -6.57 -11.31
C LEU A 30 -21.72 -7.83 -11.54
N SER A 31 -21.72 -8.74 -10.58
CA SER A 31 -22.56 -9.93 -10.53
C SER A 31 -22.97 -10.24 -9.08
N ARG A 32 -24.28 -10.29 -8.82
CA ARG A 32 -24.89 -10.42 -7.48
C ARG A 32 -26.08 -11.38 -7.46
N ASP A 33 -26.50 -11.76 -6.25
CA ASP A 33 -27.57 -12.74 -5.97
C ASP A 33 -28.82 -12.14 -5.30
N HIS A 34 -28.74 -10.90 -4.79
CA HIS A 34 -29.74 -10.34 -3.88
C HIS A 34 -30.57 -9.17 -4.45
N ALA A 35 -30.24 -8.65 -5.64
CA ALA A 35 -31.02 -7.59 -6.30
C ALA A 35 -30.95 -7.71 -7.83
N SER A 36 -32.10 -7.56 -8.50
CA SER A 36 -32.16 -7.44 -9.96
C SER A 36 -31.77 -6.01 -10.39
N PRO A 37 -30.95 -5.83 -11.44
CA PRO A 37 -30.37 -6.88 -12.28
C PRO A 37 -29.22 -7.64 -11.60
N TYR A 38 -29.19 -8.97 -11.80
CA TYR A 38 -28.16 -9.87 -11.25
C TYR A 38 -26.79 -9.67 -11.89
N PHE A 39 -26.75 -9.13 -13.10
CA PHE A 39 -25.55 -8.70 -13.80
C PHE A 39 -25.80 -7.33 -14.44
N ASP A 40 -24.91 -6.38 -14.19
CA ASP A 40 -24.97 -5.03 -14.75
C ASP A 40 -23.59 -4.39 -14.59
N GLN A 41 -23.54 -3.07 -14.70
CA GLN A 41 -22.41 -2.26 -14.32
C GLN A 41 -22.82 -1.21 -13.27
N TRP A 42 -21.84 -0.68 -12.54
CA TRP A 42 -22.05 0.37 -11.55
C TRP A 42 -20.91 1.38 -11.59
N PRO A 43 -21.14 2.66 -11.24
CA PRO A 43 -20.06 3.65 -11.28
C PRO A 43 -18.83 3.20 -10.49
N SER A 44 -17.65 3.25 -11.13
CA SER A 44 -16.42 2.65 -10.59
C SER A 44 -15.93 3.27 -9.27
N TYR A 45 -16.38 4.47 -8.93
CA TYR A 45 -16.02 5.12 -7.67
C TYR A 45 -16.72 4.52 -6.45
N TYR A 46 -17.82 3.77 -6.64
CA TYR A 46 -18.42 2.95 -5.59
C TYR A 46 -17.88 1.54 -5.69
N VAL A 47 -17.34 1.02 -4.59
CA VAL A 47 -16.77 -0.31 -4.57
C VAL A 47 -17.59 -1.25 -3.71
N HIS A 48 -17.97 -2.37 -4.34
CA HIS A 48 -18.80 -3.39 -3.75
C HIS A 48 -18.20 -4.77 -4.02
N ASN A 49 -18.50 -5.73 -3.14
CA ASN A 49 -17.97 -7.09 -3.24
C ASN A 49 -18.41 -7.82 -4.51
N ASP A 50 -19.58 -7.46 -5.07
CA ASP A 50 -20.12 -8.04 -6.30
C ASP A 50 -19.43 -7.57 -7.59
N GLN A 51 -18.42 -6.69 -7.50
CA GLN A 51 -17.72 -6.10 -8.65
C GLN A 51 -16.40 -6.80 -9.02
N TYR A 52 -16.02 -7.84 -8.29
CA TYR A 52 -14.72 -8.49 -8.43
C TYR A 52 -14.80 -9.78 -9.25
N TRP A 53 -13.80 -10.00 -10.09
CA TRP A 53 -13.74 -11.08 -11.06
C TRP A 53 -12.37 -11.76 -11.07
N TYR A 54 -12.35 -13.07 -11.28
CA TYR A 54 -11.16 -13.84 -11.62
C TYR A 54 -11.04 -13.97 -13.14
N ILE A 55 -9.82 -13.83 -13.65
CA ILE A 55 -9.49 -14.05 -15.06
C ILE A 55 -8.71 -15.35 -15.18
N ILE A 56 -9.38 -16.42 -15.61
CA ILE A 56 -8.83 -17.78 -15.59
C ILE A 56 -8.50 -18.22 -17.03
N PRO A 57 -7.25 -18.58 -17.36
CA PRO A 57 -6.87 -19.04 -18.69
C PRO A 57 -7.64 -20.28 -19.10
N GLY A 58 -8.18 -20.26 -20.32
CA GLY A 58 -8.82 -21.42 -20.94
C GLY A 58 -7.82 -22.52 -21.26
N LYS A 59 -8.32 -23.76 -21.32
CA LYS A 59 -7.52 -24.96 -21.60
C LYS A 59 -8.01 -25.64 -22.87
N GLY A 60 -7.15 -26.43 -23.51
CA GLY A 60 -7.49 -27.21 -24.69
C GLY A 60 -7.98 -26.33 -25.84
N LYS A 61 -9.21 -26.55 -26.33
CA LYS A 61 -9.78 -25.77 -27.46
C LYS A 61 -10.00 -24.28 -27.15
N PHE A 62 -9.88 -23.88 -25.88
CA PHE A 62 -10.02 -22.51 -25.41
C PHE A 62 -8.68 -21.85 -25.02
N GLU A 63 -7.55 -22.46 -25.37
CA GLU A 63 -6.23 -21.87 -25.14
C GLU A 63 -6.11 -20.50 -25.84
N GLY A 64 -5.59 -19.49 -25.11
CA GLY A 64 -5.56 -18.10 -25.55
C GLY A 64 -6.83 -17.28 -25.28
N TYR A 65 -7.86 -17.90 -24.70
CA TYR A 65 -9.07 -17.25 -24.20
C TYR A 65 -9.11 -17.32 -22.67
N TYR A 66 -10.02 -16.55 -22.07
CA TYR A 66 -10.15 -16.39 -20.64
C TYR A 66 -11.59 -16.58 -20.18
N TYR A 67 -11.71 -17.25 -19.05
CA TYR A 67 -12.92 -17.52 -18.32
C TYR A 67 -13.05 -16.47 -17.21
N ILE A 68 -14.12 -15.67 -17.24
CA ILE A 68 -14.29 -14.50 -16.36
C ILE A 68 -15.32 -14.83 -15.30
N LYS A 69 -14.85 -15.17 -14.09
CA LYS A 69 -15.69 -15.71 -13.01
C LYS A 69 -15.87 -14.69 -11.89
N SER A 70 -17.11 -14.40 -11.53
CA SER A 70 -17.46 -13.54 -10.40
C SER A 70 -16.90 -14.13 -9.11
N TRP A 71 -16.21 -13.30 -8.33
CA TRP A 71 -15.70 -13.67 -7.03
C TRP A 71 -16.82 -13.91 -6.02
N MET A 72 -17.85 -13.05 -6.04
CA MET A 72 -18.93 -13.07 -5.06
C MET A 72 -19.89 -14.24 -5.30
N THR A 73 -20.36 -14.41 -6.54
CA THR A 73 -21.42 -15.38 -6.86
C THR A 73 -20.88 -16.71 -7.37
N GLY A 74 -19.59 -16.78 -7.74
CA GLY A 74 -19.02 -17.92 -8.44
C GLY A 74 -19.57 -18.12 -9.86
N ARG A 75 -20.45 -17.23 -10.35
CA ARG A 75 -21.03 -17.28 -11.69
C ARG A 75 -20.08 -16.73 -12.74
N VAL A 76 -20.28 -17.11 -13.99
CA VAL A 76 -19.33 -16.84 -15.07
C VAL A 76 -19.97 -15.94 -16.10
N LEU A 77 -19.22 -14.95 -16.56
CA LEU A 77 -19.65 -14.07 -17.64
C LEU A 77 -19.87 -14.89 -18.91
N PHE A 78 -21.00 -14.68 -19.58
CA PHE A 78 -21.23 -15.24 -20.91
C PHE A 78 -21.69 -14.16 -21.89
N SER A 79 -21.48 -14.42 -23.18
CA SER A 79 -21.98 -13.59 -24.27
C SER A 79 -22.56 -14.48 -25.37
N ARG A 80 -23.78 -14.16 -25.83
CA ARG A 80 -24.48 -14.87 -26.91
C ARG A 80 -25.20 -13.91 -27.86
N SER A 81 -25.45 -14.35 -29.09
CA SER A 81 -26.05 -13.54 -30.15
C SER A 81 -27.53 -13.85 -30.43
N GLY A 82 -28.04 -15.01 -29.98
CA GLY A 82 -29.35 -15.52 -30.42
C GLY A 82 -30.55 -15.19 -29.54
N MET A 83 -30.37 -14.87 -28.27
CA MET A 83 -31.49 -14.67 -27.33
C MET A 83 -31.09 -13.79 -26.16
N ALA A 84 -31.99 -12.88 -25.74
CA ALA A 84 -31.80 -12.08 -24.53
C ALA A 84 -31.87 -12.96 -23.25
N PRO A 85 -31.11 -12.63 -22.19
CA PRO A 85 -30.07 -11.61 -22.16
C PRO A 85 -28.86 -12.02 -23.02
N TYR A 86 -28.31 -11.04 -23.73
CA TYR A 86 -27.18 -11.25 -24.64
C TYR A 86 -25.84 -11.34 -23.88
N VAL A 87 -25.76 -10.66 -22.74
CA VAL A 87 -24.65 -10.71 -21.80
C VAL A 87 -25.24 -10.85 -20.40
N GLU A 88 -24.76 -11.82 -19.64
CA GLU A 88 -25.12 -11.99 -18.23
C GLU A 88 -24.06 -12.83 -17.50
N THR A 89 -24.37 -13.30 -16.30
CA THR A 89 -23.62 -14.36 -15.62
C THR A 89 -24.48 -15.58 -15.35
N ASN A 90 -23.92 -16.78 -15.51
CA ASN A 90 -24.60 -18.06 -15.26
C ASN A 90 -23.70 -19.03 -14.48
N GLU A 91 -24.16 -20.27 -14.31
CA GLU A 91 -23.41 -21.30 -13.58
C GLU A 91 -22.05 -21.61 -14.24
N ASP A 92 -21.11 -22.05 -13.41
CA ASP A 92 -19.76 -22.41 -13.82
C ASP A 92 -19.76 -23.71 -14.65
N ASP A 93 -19.56 -23.56 -15.96
CA ASP A 93 -19.39 -24.64 -16.93
C ASP A 93 -18.16 -24.35 -17.81
N GLU A 94 -17.03 -25.00 -17.53
CA GLU A 94 -15.78 -24.87 -18.31
C GLU A 94 -15.90 -25.47 -19.73
N THR A 95 -16.99 -26.16 -20.06
CA THR A 95 -17.18 -26.74 -21.41
C THR A 95 -17.93 -25.81 -22.34
N ASN A 96 -18.62 -24.79 -21.80
CA ASN A 96 -19.47 -23.90 -22.55
C ASN A 96 -18.66 -22.82 -23.30
N PRO A 97 -18.67 -22.82 -24.65
CA PRO A 97 -17.88 -21.88 -25.44
C PRO A 97 -18.38 -20.42 -25.30
N LEU A 98 -19.58 -20.19 -24.77
CA LEU A 98 -20.10 -18.84 -24.51
C LEU A 98 -19.42 -18.15 -23.32
N HIS A 99 -18.63 -18.86 -22.51
CA HIS A 99 -17.99 -18.33 -21.30
C HIS A 99 -16.56 -17.82 -21.52
N TYR A 100 -16.02 -18.02 -22.73
CA TYR A 100 -14.62 -17.74 -23.05
C TYR A 100 -14.49 -16.44 -23.84
N PHE A 101 -13.62 -15.56 -23.36
CA PHE A 101 -13.34 -14.25 -23.96
C PHE A 101 -11.88 -14.11 -24.31
N LYS A 102 -11.60 -13.60 -25.50
CA LYS A 102 -10.28 -13.11 -25.88
C LYS A 102 -10.11 -11.70 -25.36
N ILE A 103 -8.99 -11.43 -24.71
CA ILE A 103 -8.58 -10.09 -24.29
C ILE A 103 -7.73 -9.53 -25.42
N GLU A 104 -8.29 -8.57 -26.17
CA GLU A 104 -7.61 -7.95 -27.30
C GLU A 104 -7.04 -6.58 -26.89
N PRO A 105 -5.70 -6.41 -26.91
CA PRO A 105 -5.11 -5.14 -26.51
C PRO A 105 -5.49 -3.97 -27.40
N GLY A 106 -5.81 -2.83 -26.77
CA GLY A 106 -5.98 -1.56 -27.43
C GLY A 106 -4.67 -0.99 -27.95
N SER A 107 -4.78 -0.02 -28.84
CA SER A 107 -3.63 0.68 -29.44
C SER A 107 -3.88 2.19 -29.53
N GLY A 108 -2.82 2.98 -29.71
CA GLY A 108 -2.94 4.44 -29.77
C GLY A 108 -3.52 5.02 -28.48
N ALA A 109 -4.64 5.74 -28.60
CA ALA A 109 -5.36 6.34 -27.47
C ALA A 109 -5.89 5.31 -26.46
N TYR A 110 -6.01 4.03 -26.85
CA TYR A 110 -6.47 2.94 -25.99
C TYR A 110 -5.32 2.07 -25.48
N ALA A 111 -4.07 2.53 -25.55
CA ALA A 111 -2.94 1.83 -24.94
C ALA A 111 -3.19 1.62 -23.44
N GLY A 112 -3.07 0.37 -22.97
CA GLY A 112 -3.41 -0.04 -21.60
C GLY A 112 -4.87 -0.41 -21.37
N CYS A 113 -5.75 -0.25 -22.37
CA CYS A 113 -7.13 -0.75 -22.36
C CYS A 113 -7.25 -1.99 -23.25
N PHE A 114 -8.31 -2.79 -23.11
CA PHE A 114 -8.56 -3.98 -23.91
C PHE A 114 -10.03 -4.12 -24.30
N ARG A 115 -10.31 -4.92 -25.34
CA ARG A 115 -11.66 -5.36 -25.69
C ARG A 115 -11.87 -6.82 -25.28
N LEU A 116 -13.11 -7.18 -24.94
CA LEU A 116 -13.49 -8.55 -24.60
C LEU A 116 -14.30 -9.16 -25.74
N LYS A 117 -13.68 -10.04 -26.53
CA LYS A 117 -14.33 -10.73 -27.64
C LYS A 117 -14.72 -12.14 -27.26
N ASN A 118 -15.99 -12.49 -27.33
CA ASN A 118 -16.43 -13.85 -27.00
C ASN A 118 -16.00 -14.88 -28.05
N TYR A 119 -15.67 -16.10 -27.62
CA TYR A 119 -15.23 -17.21 -28.47
C TYR A 119 -16.31 -17.70 -29.45
N GLN A 120 -17.56 -17.85 -28.99
CA GLN A 120 -18.62 -18.49 -29.77
C GLN A 120 -19.48 -17.48 -30.54
N SER A 121 -19.85 -16.38 -29.88
CA SER A 121 -20.68 -15.34 -30.52
C SER A 121 -19.86 -14.43 -31.43
N GLU A 122 -18.53 -14.41 -31.25
CA GLU A 122 -17.59 -13.48 -31.85
C GLU A 122 -17.88 -12.00 -31.53
N CYS A 123 -18.91 -11.70 -30.75
CA CYS A 123 -19.29 -10.35 -30.34
C CYS A 123 -18.29 -9.76 -29.36
N TYR A 124 -18.17 -8.44 -29.37
CA TYR A 124 -17.45 -7.71 -28.34
C TYR A 124 -18.41 -7.23 -27.26
N LEU A 125 -17.97 -7.32 -26.02
CA LEU A 125 -18.66 -6.70 -24.90
C LEU A 125 -18.55 -5.17 -25.00
N ILE A 126 -19.64 -4.46 -24.70
CA ILE A 126 -19.64 -3.01 -24.54
C ILE A 126 -20.17 -2.58 -23.17
N SER A 127 -19.74 -1.39 -22.73
CA SER A 127 -20.11 -0.75 -21.47
C SER A 127 -20.38 0.74 -21.71
N ARG A 128 -21.64 1.17 -21.51
CA ARG A 128 -22.12 2.54 -21.82
C ARG A 128 -23.15 3.04 -20.81
N THR A 129 -23.32 4.35 -20.68
CA THR A 129 -24.28 4.97 -19.76
C THR A 129 -25.64 5.25 -20.40
N SER A 130 -25.75 5.18 -21.73
CA SER A 130 -27.00 5.35 -22.48
C SER A 130 -26.79 4.92 -23.94
N PRO A 131 -27.80 4.37 -24.64
CA PRO A 131 -29.10 3.93 -24.10
C PRO A 131 -29.00 2.53 -23.45
N GLU A 132 -30.04 2.14 -22.69
CA GLU A 132 -30.16 0.77 -22.19
C GLU A 132 -30.25 -0.27 -23.34
N PRO A 133 -29.72 -1.49 -23.15
CA PRO A 133 -28.99 -1.95 -21.96
C PRO A 133 -27.58 -1.35 -21.86
N HIS A 134 -27.13 -1.16 -20.62
CA HIS A 134 -25.85 -0.55 -20.27
C HIS A 134 -24.63 -1.45 -20.58
N VAL A 135 -24.82 -2.76 -20.45
CA VAL A 135 -23.85 -3.79 -20.84
C VAL A 135 -24.46 -4.65 -21.92
N TYR A 136 -23.79 -4.77 -23.07
CA TYR A 136 -24.36 -5.40 -24.27
C TYR A 136 -23.28 -6.03 -25.17
N ASN A 137 -23.72 -6.68 -26.26
CA ASN A 137 -22.85 -7.19 -27.31
C ASN A 137 -22.90 -6.28 -28.54
N CYS A 138 -21.75 -5.87 -29.07
CA CYS A 138 -21.66 -5.36 -30.44
C CYS A 138 -21.08 -6.42 -31.38
N TRP A 139 -21.46 -6.33 -32.65
CA TRP A 139 -21.04 -7.27 -33.67
C TRP A 139 -19.62 -6.94 -34.19
N PRO A 140 -18.87 -7.92 -34.70
CA PRO A 140 -17.59 -7.67 -35.34
C PRO A 140 -17.63 -6.69 -36.51
N SER A 141 -18.78 -6.55 -37.16
CA SER A 141 -19.02 -5.62 -38.25
C SER A 141 -19.27 -4.18 -37.78
N ASP A 142 -19.57 -3.98 -36.49
CA ASP A 142 -19.83 -2.66 -35.96
C ASP A 142 -18.52 -1.86 -35.87
N PRO A 143 -18.55 -0.53 -36.12
CA PRO A 143 -17.36 0.31 -35.95
C PRO A 143 -16.78 0.17 -34.54
N VAL A 144 -15.46 0.18 -34.44
CA VAL A 144 -14.77 0.20 -33.14
C VAL A 144 -15.10 1.51 -32.43
N ALA A 145 -15.59 1.42 -31.19
CA ALA A 145 -16.03 2.54 -30.38
C ALA A 145 -15.44 2.48 -28.96
N ASP A 146 -15.41 3.61 -28.26
CA ASP A 146 -14.86 3.74 -26.90
C ASP A 146 -15.53 2.79 -25.90
N GLU A 147 -16.84 2.55 -26.06
CA GLU A 147 -17.62 1.64 -25.22
C GLU A 147 -17.17 0.17 -25.30
N GLN A 148 -16.39 -0.23 -26.32
CA GLN A 148 -15.83 -1.58 -26.44
C GLN A 148 -14.60 -1.79 -25.56
N TYR A 149 -14.01 -0.73 -25.02
CA TYR A 149 -12.76 -0.80 -24.27
C TYR A 149 -13.01 -0.85 -22.77
N PHE A 150 -12.17 -1.65 -22.11
CA PHE A 150 -12.13 -1.85 -20.66
C PHE A 150 -10.70 -1.69 -20.15
N LYS A 151 -10.57 -1.47 -18.85
CA LYS A 151 -9.30 -1.51 -18.13
C LYS A 151 -9.45 -2.37 -16.88
N PHE A 152 -8.34 -2.97 -16.46
CA PHE A 152 -8.28 -3.62 -15.16
C PHE A 152 -8.07 -2.55 -14.09
N ASP A 153 -8.93 -2.54 -13.09
CA ASP A 153 -8.71 -1.80 -11.85
C ASP A 153 -8.19 -2.80 -10.80
N PHE A 154 -6.86 -2.72 -10.61
CA PHE A 154 -6.10 -3.55 -9.67
C PHE A 154 -6.09 -2.99 -8.24
N ASP A 155 -6.50 -1.73 -8.08
CA ASP A 155 -6.25 -0.91 -6.89
C ASP A 155 -7.45 -0.91 -5.94
N ALA A 156 -8.66 -1.16 -6.44
CA ALA A 156 -9.85 -1.20 -5.59
C ALA A 156 -9.82 -2.25 -4.48
N LEU A 157 -9.02 -3.31 -4.60
CA LEU A 157 -8.87 -4.35 -3.56
C LEU A 157 -7.96 -3.90 -2.40
N VAL A 158 -7.08 -2.93 -2.66
CA VAL A 158 -6.26 -2.26 -1.64
C VAL A 158 -7.10 -1.24 -0.86
N ASN A 159 -8.23 -0.80 -1.42
CA ASN A 159 -8.90 0.43 -0.99
C ASN A 159 -10.28 0.24 -0.33
N ASN A 160 -10.84 -0.97 -0.20
CA ASN A 160 -12.23 -1.14 0.28
C ASN A 160 -12.42 -2.19 1.37
N LEU A 161 -12.11 -1.76 2.59
CA LEU A 161 -12.82 -2.21 3.78
C LEU A 161 -13.83 -1.12 4.13
N THR A 162 -15.05 -1.25 3.62
CA THR A 162 -16.20 -0.53 4.19
C THR A 162 -17.15 -1.55 4.79
N PRO A 163 -17.45 -1.48 6.10
CA PRO A 163 -18.58 -2.17 6.69
C PRO A 163 -19.89 -1.63 6.10
N SER A 164 -20.93 -2.46 6.12
CA SER A 164 -22.30 -2.15 5.68
C SER A 164 -22.85 -0.84 6.26
N ASP A 165 -23.71 -0.17 5.47
CA ASP A 165 -24.34 1.15 5.65
C ASP A 165 -25.07 1.43 6.99
N SER A 166 -24.36 1.41 8.13
CA SER A 166 -24.93 1.85 9.41
C SER A 166 -23.97 2.61 10.33
N ILE A 167 -22.81 3.05 9.84
CA ILE A 167 -21.85 3.84 10.64
C ILE A 167 -21.76 5.23 10.04
N GLU A 168 -22.64 6.14 10.46
CA GLU A 168 -22.66 7.54 10.01
C GLU A 168 -21.64 8.44 10.74
N ASP A 169 -20.83 7.95 11.70
CA ASP A 169 -20.00 8.85 12.54
C ASP A 169 -18.50 8.51 12.66
N ILE A 170 -17.96 7.68 11.75
CA ILE A 170 -16.51 7.54 11.59
C ILE A 170 -16.19 7.78 10.12
N GLY A 171 -15.54 8.91 9.83
CA GLY A 171 -15.24 9.37 8.47
C GLY A 171 -14.72 8.24 7.58
N LYS A 172 -15.39 8.07 6.42
CA LYS A 172 -15.08 7.04 5.42
C LYS A 172 -13.58 7.07 5.09
N TRP A 173 -12.86 6.03 5.47
CA TRP A 173 -11.47 5.86 5.08
C TRP A 173 -11.42 5.44 3.60
N GLN A 174 -11.16 6.41 2.71
CA GLN A 174 -10.67 6.10 1.38
C GLN A 174 -9.16 5.93 1.49
N ALA A 175 -8.60 4.86 0.91
CA ALA A 175 -7.16 4.80 0.71
C ALA A 175 -6.74 6.10 0.01
N SER A 176 -5.83 6.81 0.67
CA SER A 176 -5.50 8.15 0.23
C SER A 176 -5.00 8.11 -1.22
N PRO A 177 -5.49 8.98 -2.13
CA PRO A 177 -4.93 9.18 -3.47
C PRO A 177 -3.40 9.36 -3.49
N ILE A 178 -2.82 9.69 -2.33
CA ILE A 178 -1.40 9.80 -2.03
C ILE A 178 -0.65 8.47 -2.23
N VAL A 179 -1.23 7.31 -1.89
CA VAL A 179 -0.59 5.99 -2.07
C VAL A 179 -0.41 5.67 -3.55
N LEU A 180 -1.40 5.98 -4.38
CA LEU A 180 -1.39 5.71 -5.83
C LEU A 180 -0.35 6.56 -6.59
N LYS A 181 -0.10 7.81 -6.16
CA LYS A 181 0.95 8.65 -6.76
C LYS A 181 2.35 8.32 -6.26
N ALA A 182 2.51 7.89 -4.99
CA ALA A 182 3.79 7.42 -4.48
C ALA A 182 4.31 6.18 -5.25
N VAL A 183 3.39 5.34 -5.77
CA VAL A 183 3.73 4.19 -6.64
C VAL A 183 4.36 4.64 -7.96
N SER A 184 3.91 5.74 -8.60
CA SER A 184 4.52 6.20 -9.87
C SER A 184 5.93 6.77 -9.64
N VAL A 185 6.13 7.50 -8.54
CA VAL A 185 7.43 8.04 -8.12
C VAL A 185 8.41 6.92 -7.79
N ASN A 186 7.96 5.89 -7.09
CA ASN A 186 8.77 4.71 -6.80
C ASN A 186 9.14 3.96 -8.08
N GLN A 187 8.21 3.73 -9.01
CA GLN A 187 8.52 3.08 -10.29
C GLN A 187 9.58 3.84 -11.09
N LEU A 188 9.48 5.17 -11.16
CA LEU A 188 10.46 6.01 -11.83
C LEU A 188 11.85 5.91 -11.15
N THR A 189 11.89 6.03 -9.83
CA THR A 189 13.15 6.03 -9.07
C THR A 189 13.76 4.63 -9.01
N LYS A 190 12.94 3.58 -9.01
CA LYS A 190 13.36 2.18 -9.19
C LYS A 190 13.95 1.98 -10.58
N THR A 191 13.25 2.44 -11.63
CA THR A 191 13.76 2.41 -13.01
C THR A 191 15.10 3.12 -13.12
N LEU A 192 15.24 4.28 -12.46
CA LEU A 192 16.48 5.03 -12.40
C LEU A 192 17.63 4.18 -11.85
N VAL A 193 17.49 3.63 -10.64
CA VAL A 193 18.58 2.87 -10.01
C VAL A 193 18.84 1.53 -10.73
N THR A 194 17.80 0.82 -11.15
CA THR A 194 17.94 -0.45 -11.88
C THR A 194 18.62 -0.24 -13.23
N THR A 195 18.32 0.86 -13.94
CA THR A 195 19.02 1.28 -15.16
C THR A 195 20.47 1.65 -14.84
N GLY A 196 20.68 2.43 -13.78
CA GLY A 196 21.95 2.72 -13.10
C GLY A 196 22.88 1.52 -13.01
N LEU A 197 22.32 0.42 -12.54
CA LEU A 197 23.05 -0.82 -12.33
C LEU A 197 23.13 -1.70 -13.58
N GLY A 198 22.15 -1.58 -14.49
CA GLY A 198 21.92 -2.51 -15.62
C GLY A 198 22.80 -2.28 -16.83
N MET A 199 23.31 -1.06 -16.96
CA MET A 199 24.21 -0.73 -18.05
C MET A 199 25.60 -1.27 -17.73
N ILE A 200 26.15 -2.02 -18.68
CA ILE A 200 27.60 -2.21 -18.75
C ILE A 200 28.19 -0.80 -18.79
N PRO A 201 29.22 -0.47 -17.99
CA PRO A 201 29.82 0.85 -18.03
C PRO A 201 30.29 1.14 -19.47
N GLU A 202 29.53 1.94 -20.19
CA GLU A 202 29.89 2.58 -21.45
C GLU A 202 29.98 4.08 -21.14
N ILE A 203 31.06 4.72 -21.58
CA ILE A 203 31.40 6.08 -21.14
C ILE A 203 30.27 7.08 -21.42
N GLY A 204 29.61 7.52 -20.35
CA GLY A 204 28.52 8.49 -20.41
C GLY A 204 27.17 7.94 -20.88
N GLY A 205 27.10 6.69 -21.35
CA GLY A 205 25.84 6.06 -21.77
C GLY A 205 24.89 5.85 -20.58
N LEU A 206 25.45 5.53 -19.42
CA LEU A 206 24.66 5.42 -18.19
C LEU A 206 24.02 6.76 -17.81
N LEU A 207 24.83 7.83 -17.74
CA LEU A 207 24.34 9.14 -17.33
C LEU A 207 23.41 9.80 -18.36
N ALA A 208 23.63 9.58 -19.66
CA ALA A 208 22.70 10.03 -20.69
C ALA A 208 21.31 9.39 -20.48
N THR A 209 21.28 8.10 -20.17
CA THR A 209 20.02 7.39 -19.88
C THR A 209 19.35 7.90 -18.60
N LEU A 210 20.10 8.03 -17.51
CA LEU A 210 19.57 8.56 -16.24
C LEU A 210 19.05 10.00 -16.41
N THR A 211 19.75 10.81 -17.20
CA THR A 211 19.35 12.19 -17.49
C THR A 211 18.07 12.22 -18.33
N GLY A 212 17.96 11.38 -19.37
CA GLY A 212 16.73 11.28 -20.16
C GLY A 212 15.53 10.77 -19.36
N LEU A 213 15.76 9.92 -18.35
CA LEU A 213 14.70 9.46 -17.45
C LEU A 213 14.26 10.55 -16.46
N LEU A 214 15.19 11.29 -15.86
CA LEU A 214 14.85 12.35 -14.89
C LEU A 214 14.31 13.62 -15.56
N TRP A 215 14.86 13.97 -16.71
CA TRP A 215 14.53 15.16 -17.48
C TRP A 215 14.26 14.80 -18.94
N PRO A 216 13.12 14.17 -19.25
CA PRO A 216 12.74 13.91 -20.64
C PRO A 216 12.60 15.23 -21.42
N ASP A 217 12.74 15.15 -22.76
CA ASP A 217 12.72 16.32 -23.65
C ASP A 217 11.30 16.86 -23.91
N ASP A 218 10.26 16.15 -23.47
CA ASP A 218 8.87 16.63 -23.49
C ASP A 218 8.57 17.52 -22.27
N GLU A 219 7.41 18.21 -22.28
CA GLU A 219 6.99 19.05 -21.14
C GLU A 219 6.74 18.24 -19.84
N ALA A 220 6.77 16.90 -19.91
CA ALA A 220 6.53 16.00 -18.80
C ALA A 220 7.80 15.79 -17.95
N ASN A 221 8.28 16.84 -17.28
CA ASN A 221 9.41 16.71 -16.37
C ASN A 221 9.06 15.77 -15.19
N ASN A 222 9.69 14.60 -15.17
CA ASN A 222 9.50 13.57 -14.15
C ASN A 222 9.83 14.05 -12.73
N LEU A 223 10.77 14.99 -12.55
CA LEU A 223 11.01 15.63 -11.24
C LEU A 223 9.79 16.41 -10.72
N ASN A 224 8.97 16.99 -11.61
CA ASN A 224 7.71 17.63 -11.18
C ASN A 224 6.72 16.61 -10.63
N GLN A 225 6.69 15.40 -11.19
CA GLN A 225 5.83 14.32 -10.70
C GLN A 225 6.30 13.83 -9.34
N ILE A 226 7.62 13.70 -9.14
CA ILE A 226 8.21 13.38 -7.84
C ILE A 226 7.91 14.49 -6.83
N ASP A 227 8.10 15.76 -7.20
CA ASP A 227 7.79 16.90 -6.32
C ASP A 227 6.33 16.87 -5.91
N ALA A 228 5.40 16.76 -6.87
CA ALA A 228 3.96 16.67 -6.59
C ALA A 228 3.61 15.48 -5.67
N GLY A 229 4.25 14.32 -5.85
CA GLY A 229 4.07 13.17 -4.98
C GLY A 229 4.52 13.43 -3.54
N VAL A 230 5.69 14.05 -3.34
CA VAL A 230 6.21 14.38 -2.01
C VAL A 230 5.42 15.51 -1.36
N ARG A 231 4.97 16.52 -2.11
CA ARG A 231 4.09 17.60 -1.60
C ARG A 231 2.80 17.06 -1.00
N GLU A 232 2.26 16.01 -1.61
CA GLU A 232 1.06 15.35 -1.12
C GLU A 232 1.32 14.53 0.16
N ILE A 233 2.52 13.98 0.33
CA ILE A 233 2.92 13.24 1.55
C ILE A 233 3.23 14.19 2.73
N VAL A 234 3.67 15.41 2.44
CA VAL A 234 4.17 16.39 3.41
C VAL A 234 3.39 17.71 3.27
N LYS A 235 2.09 17.69 3.54
CA LYS A 235 1.20 18.84 3.29
C LYS A 235 1.46 19.98 4.27
N GLY A 236 1.55 21.19 3.73
CA GLY A 236 1.62 22.43 4.52
C GLY A 236 2.94 22.71 5.24
N VAL A 237 4.01 21.96 4.94
CA VAL A 237 5.33 22.12 5.60
C VAL A 237 6.48 22.35 4.61
N LEU A 238 6.23 22.24 3.30
CA LEU A 238 7.24 22.53 2.29
C LEU A 238 7.51 24.04 2.20
N GLU A 239 8.70 24.45 2.63
CA GLU A 239 9.23 25.77 2.30
C GLU A 239 9.48 25.84 0.79
N GLU A 240 8.60 26.55 0.07
CA GLU A 240 8.69 26.68 -1.39
C GLU A 240 10.05 27.19 -1.85
N LYS A 241 10.68 28.06 -1.03
CA LYS A 241 12.01 28.59 -1.30
C LYS A 241 13.08 27.51 -1.28
N ALA A 242 13.12 26.65 -0.26
CA ALA A 242 14.10 25.58 -0.15
C ALA A 242 13.97 24.58 -1.32
N VAL A 243 12.74 24.22 -1.66
CA VAL A 243 12.44 23.36 -2.82
C VAL A 243 12.86 24.02 -4.12
N ALA A 244 12.57 25.31 -4.31
CA ALA A 244 12.94 26.05 -5.51
C ALA A 244 14.46 26.19 -5.67
N ASP A 245 15.19 26.39 -4.57
CA ASP A 245 16.65 26.50 -4.58
C ASP A 245 17.30 25.16 -4.91
N LEU A 246 16.82 24.04 -4.34
CA LEU A 246 17.29 22.70 -4.71
C LEU A 246 16.98 22.33 -6.15
N ARG A 247 15.78 22.68 -6.61
CA ARG A 247 15.41 22.51 -8.01
C ARG A 247 16.34 23.29 -8.92
N ARG A 248 16.64 24.56 -8.59
CA ARG A 248 17.57 25.39 -9.37
C ARG A 248 18.96 24.77 -9.43
N LYS A 249 19.47 24.25 -8.31
CA LYS A 249 20.77 23.55 -8.25
C LYS A 249 20.76 22.29 -9.13
N THR A 250 19.70 21.50 -9.03
CA THR A 250 19.51 20.24 -9.78
C THR A 250 19.40 20.50 -11.29
N GLU A 251 18.65 21.51 -11.68
CA GLU A 251 18.50 21.92 -13.09
C GLU A 251 19.80 22.52 -13.63
N GLY A 252 20.58 23.21 -12.80
CA GLY A 252 21.92 23.68 -13.15
C GLY A 252 22.86 22.53 -13.52
N LEU A 253 22.77 21.40 -12.81
CA LEU A 253 23.58 20.20 -13.09
C LEU A 253 23.16 19.47 -14.36
N LYS A 254 21.89 19.53 -14.75
CA LYS A 254 21.35 18.83 -15.94
C LYS A 254 22.22 19.06 -17.17
N GLU A 255 22.54 20.32 -17.46
CA GLU A 255 23.29 20.68 -18.67
C GLU A 255 24.75 20.20 -18.61
N PHE A 256 25.37 20.21 -17.42
CA PHE A 256 26.73 19.68 -17.25
C PHE A 256 26.77 18.16 -17.40
N ILE A 257 25.79 17.44 -16.84
CA ILE A 257 25.67 15.98 -17.00
C ILE A 257 25.42 15.62 -18.46
N ARG A 258 24.55 16.37 -19.15
CA ARG A 258 24.28 16.18 -20.59
C ARG A 258 25.55 16.38 -21.42
N ARG A 259 26.31 17.45 -21.17
CA ARG A 259 27.60 17.71 -21.84
C ARG A 259 28.63 16.62 -21.58
N TYR A 260 28.72 16.12 -20.35
CA TYR A 260 29.59 14.99 -20.02
C TYR A 260 29.21 13.74 -20.81
N GLY A 261 27.92 13.40 -20.87
CA GLY A 261 27.42 12.27 -21.65
C GLY A 261 27.74 12.37 -23.15
N GLN A 262 27.67 13.58 -23.71
CA GLN A 262 27.91 13.84 -25.15
C GLN A 262 29.38 14.05 -25.54
N SER A 263 30.28 14.29 -24.58
CA SER A 263 31.68 14.57 -24.89
C SER A 263 32.42 13.31 -25.37
N SER A 264 33.28 13.49 -26.36
CA SER A 264 34.08 12.40 -26.94
C SER A 264 34.98 11.72 -25.90
N VAL A 265 35.25 10.44 -26.11
CA VAL A 265 36.17 9.64 -25.31
C VAL A 265 37.62 9.99 -25.66
N GLY A 266 38.54 9.84 -24.71
CA GLY A 266 39.97 9.98 -24.99
C GLY A 266 40.46 11.43 -25.17
N ILE A 267 39.66 12.42 -24.78
CA ILE A 267 40.07 13.83 -24.72
C ILE A 267 40.07 14.34 -23.27
N SER A 268 41.06 15.16 -22.91
CA SER A 268 41.24 15.69 -21.56
C SER A 268 40.02 16.48 -21.04
N GLN A 269 39.23 17.07 -21.93
CA GLN A 269 38.00 17.79 -21.59
C GLN A 269 36.98 16.90 -20.85
N LYS A 270 36.87 15.61 -21.19
CA LYS A 270 35.89 14.72 -20.55
C LYS A 270 36.25 14.45 -19.08
N GLY A 271 37.52 14.21 -18.80
CA GLY A 271 38.03 14.11 -17.43
C GLY A 271 37.85 15.39 -16.62
N GLN A 272 38.05 16.56 -17.22
CA GLN A 272 37.79 17.85 -16.56
C GLN A 272 36.31 18.03 -16.19
N GLN A 273 35.40 17.66 -17.09
CA GLN A 273 33.96 17.71 -16.83
C GLN A 273 33.53 16.76 -15.70
N LEU A 274 34.07 15.53 -15.67
CA LEU A 274 33.80 14.60 -14.57
C LEU A 274 34.29 15.16 -13.23
N THR A 275 35.54 15.65 -13.18
CA THR A 275 36.10 16.24 -11.96
C THR A 275 35.26 17.43 -11.48
N TYR A 276 34.79 18.28 -12.40
CA TYR A 276 33.88 19.38 -12.08
C TYR A 276 32.56 18.86 -11.47
N LEU A 277 31.90 17.90 -12.12
CA LEU A 277 30.65 17.31 -11.64
C LEU A 277 30.81 16.69 -10.24
N LEU A 278 31.87 15.90 -10.00
CA LEU A 278 32.16 15.32 -8.69
C LEU A 278 32.38 16.39 -7.60
N GLY A 279 32.99 17.52 -7.96
CA GLY A 279 33.12 18.70 -7.11
C GLY A 279 31.77 19.30 -6.73
N GLU A 280 30.90 19.54 -7.71
CA GLU A 280 29.56 20.10 -7.50
C GLU A 280 28.68 19.17 -6.65
N PHE A 281 28.68 17.87 -6.94
CA PHE A 281 27.96 16.88 -6.12
C PHE A 281 28.49 16.83 -4.68
N THR A 282 29.77 17.09 -4.45
CA THR A 282 30.34 17.18 -3.11
C THR A 282 29.85 18.40 -2.33
N ILE A 283 29.53 19.50 -3.01
CA ILE A 283 28.91 20.68 -2.40
C ILE A 283 27.43 20.39 -2.13
N ILE A 284 26.69 19.99 -3.17
CA ILE A 284 25.24 19.82 -3.12
C ILE A 284 24.81 18.70 -2.18
N LYS A 285 25.61 17.62 -2.01
CA LYS A 285 25.24 16.53 -1.09
C LYS A 285 25.03 16.99 0.35
N ARG A 286 25.72 18.06 0.80
CA ARG A 286 25.56 18.60 2.16
C ARG A 286 24.13 19.07 2.44
N ASP A 287 23.48 19.65 1.43
CA ASP A 287 22.08 20.08 1.54
C ASP A 287 21.10 18.94 1.82
N TYR A 288 21.53 17.68 1.62
CA TYR A 288 20.74 16.48 1.91
C TYR A 288 21.22 15.74 3.15
N LEU A 289 22.54 15.65 3.36
CA LEU A 289 23.13 14.86 4.45
C LEU A 289 22.97 15.54 5.82
N ASP A 290 23.04 16.88 5.83
CA ASP A 290 23.01 17.69 7.05
C ASP A 290 21.62 18.35 7.27
N ASN A 291 20.60 17.89 6.54
CA ASN A 291 19.27 18.50 6.57
C ASN A 291 18.45 18.06 7.79
N GLU A 292 18.04 19.03 8.63
CA GLU A 292 17.16 18.81 9.79
C GLU A 292 15.68 18.61 9.42
N THR A 293 15.30 19.07 8.22
CA THR A 293 13.95 18.99 7.63
C THR A 293 13.94 18.12 6.36
N PRO A 294 14.39 16.85 6.43
CA PRO A 294 14.60 16.03 5.24
C PRO A 294 13.34 15.77 4.42
N TRP A 295 12.15 15.88 5.02
CA TRP A 295 10.88 15.83 4.31
C TRP A 295 10.71 16.93 3.25
N GLN A 296 11.44 18.05 3.37
CA GLN A 296 11.42 19.13 2.37
C GLN A 296 12.23 18.82 1.11
N THR A 297 13.15 17.86 1.20
CA THR A 297 14.16 17.58 0.16
C THR A 297 14.13 16.12 -0.29
N LEU A 298 13.19 15.34 0.25
CA LEU A 298 13.08 13.90 0.07
C LEU A 298 12.92 13.52 -1.41
N GLN A 299 12.21 14.35 -2.18
CA GLN A 299 11.98 14.16 -3.62
C GLN A 299 13.27 14.14 -4.44
N TYR A 300 14.30 14.90 -4.04
CA TYR A 300 15.54 15.00 -4.80
C TYR A 300 16.64 14.09 -4.25
N PHE A 301 16.51 13.60 -3.02
CA PHE A 301 17.57 12.85 -2.35
C PHE A 301 18.01 11.60 -3.13
N VAL A 302 17.07 10.70 -3.47
CA VAL A 302 17.40 9.44 -4.14
C VAL A 302 17.91 9.67 -5.57
N PRO A 303 17.27 10.50 -6.42
CA PRO A 303 17.82 10.84 -7.73
C PRO A 303 19.24 11.41 -7.66
N MET A 304 19.49 12.36 -6.75
CA MET A 304 20.78 13.02 -6.63
C MET A 304 21.89 12.10 -6.13
N ALA A 305 21.60 11.28 -5.11
CA ALA A 305 22.55 10.29 -4.63
C ALA A 305 22.86 9.26 -5.73
N THR A 306 21.86 8.83 -6.50
CA THR A 306 22.04 7.87 -7.60
C THR A 306 22.91 8.43 -8.71
N LEU A 307 22.71 9.68 -9.13
CA LEU A 307 23.55 10.35 -10.13
C LEU A 307 25.00 10.48 -9.66
N HIS A 308 25.22 10.86 -8.39
CA HIS A 308 26.56 10.95 -7.84
C HIS A 308 27.27 9.59 -7.80
N LEU A 309 26.57 8.55 -7.35
CA LEU A 309 27.09 7.19 -7.31
C LEU A 309 27.38 6.65 -8.73
N ALA A 310 26.58 7.01 -9.72
CA ALA A 310 26.84 6.68 -11.12
C ALA A 310 28.12 7.35 -11.65
N LEU A 311 28.34 8.64 -11.35
CA LEU A 311 29.58 9.35 -11.72
C LEU A 311 30.83 8.73 -11.07
N LEU A 312 30.75 8.38 -9.79
CA LEU A 312 31.84 7.69 -9.07
C LEU A 312 32.08 6.28 -9.62
N ARG A 313 31.02 5.60 -10.06
CA ARG A 313 31.12 4.29 -10.73
C ARG A 313 31.81 4.42 -12.10
N ASP A 314 31.48 5.43 -12.89
CA ASP A 314 32.19 5.73 -14.14
C ASP A 314 33.67 6.01 -13.86
N GLN A 315 33.99 6.82 -12.83
CA GLN A 315 35.38 7.08 -12.43
C GLN A 315 36.14 5.79 -12.08
N LEU A 316 35.49 4.85 -11.38
CA LEU A 316 36.11 3.58 -11.00
C LEU A 316 36.35 2.65 -12.20
N PHE A 317 35.36 2.49 -13.09
CA PHE A 317 35.42 1.46 -14.14
C PHE A 317 35.97 1.95 -15.48
N LEU A 318 35.96 3.26 -15.73
CA LEU A 318 36.29 3.86 -17.02
C LEU A 318 37.43 4.89 -16.91
N TRP A 319 38.21 4.82 -15.82
CA TRP A 319 39.29 5.77 -15.50
C TRP A 319 40.22 6.03 -16.68
N ASP A 320 40.81 4.97 -17.25
CA ASP A 320 41.82 5.09 -18.30
C ASP A 320 41.25 5.70 -19.59
N GLU A 321 39.95 5.51 -19.83
CA GLU A 321 39.26 6.01 -21.02
C GLU A 321 38.84 7.49 -20.84
N ILE A 322 38.57 7.91 -19.61
CA ILE A 322 38.18 9.28 -19.23
C ILE A 322 39.41 10.17 -19.03
N TYR A 323 40.52 9.61 -18.52
CA TYR A 323 41.77 10.30 -18.21
C TYR A 323 42.97 9.69 -18.96
N PRO A 324 42.99 9.74 -20.30
CA PRO A 324 44.02 9.06 -21.10
C PRO A 324 45.45 9.62 -20.89
N GLU A 325 45.57 10.87 -20.45
CA GLU A 325 46.84 11.55 -20.19
C GLU A 325 47.38 11.33 -18.75
N ALA A 326 46.63 10.64 -17.89
CA ALA A 326 47.06 10.36 -16.53
C ALA A 326 48.29 9.42 -16.55
N ARG A 327 49.39 9.87 -15.94
CA ARG A 327 50.65 9.10 -15.88
C ARG A 327 50.56 7.80 -15.06
N ASP A 328 49.50 7.65 -14.29
CA ASP A 328 49.30 6.61 -13.28
C ASP A 328 48.08 5.72 -13.61
N GLN A 329 47.98 5.27 -14.87
CA GLN A 329 46.94 4.31 -15.32
C GLN A 329 46.83 3.13 -14.35
N GLY A 330 45.62 2.90 -13.84
CA GLY A 330 45.29 1.83 -12.89
C GLY A 330 45.85 1.93 -11.46
N LYS A 331 46.64 2.94 -11.08
CA LYS A 331 47.19 3.02 -9.70
C LYS A 331 46.17 3.47 -8.66
N ASP A 332 45.17 4.25 -9.06
CA ASP A 332 44.17 4.82 -8.14
C ASP A 332 42.85 4.02 -8.08
N THR A 333 42.77 2.84 -8.72
CA THR A 333 41.56 2.02 -8.73
C THR A 333 41.05 1.71 -7.31
N GLU A 334 41.95 1.37 -6.38
CA GLU A 334 41.58 1.11 -4.99
C GLU A 334 41.16 2.39 -4.24
N VAL A 335 41.70 3.55 -4.62
CA VAL A 335 41.29 4.86 -4.08
C VAL A 335 39.86 5.18 -4.52
N HIS A 336 39.56 5.06 -5.82
CA HIS A 336 38.21 5.29 -6.36
C HIS A 336 37.21 4.27 -5.82
N ARG A 337 37.62 3.01 -5.63
CA ARG A 337 36.79 1.96 -5.01
C ARG A 337 36.44 2.36 -3.57
N ALA A 338 37.43 2.73 -2.77
CA ALA A 338 37.23 3.17 -1.39
C ALA A 338 36.36 4.43 -1.32
N GLU A 339 36.54 5.36 -2.26
CA GLU A 339 35.71 6.57 -2.35
C GLU A 339 34.25 6.26 -2.67
N LEU A 340 33.98 5.39 -3.65
CA LEU A 340 32.62 4.96 -3.99
C LEU A 340 31.98 4.22 -2.80
N GLN A 341 32.69 3.29 -2.16
CA GLN A 341 32.20 2.58 -0.96
C GLN A 341 31.85 3.54 0.19
N ARG A 342 32.71 4.55 0.42
CA ARG A 342 32.48 5.59 1.41
C ARG A 342 31.18 6.36 1.12
N HIS A 343 30.95 6.75 -0.13
CA HIS A 343 29.73 7.48 -0.50
C HIS A 343 28.48 6.60 -0.46
N ILE A 344 28.57 5.34 -0.89
CA ILE A 344 27.49 4.35 -0.71
C ILE A 344 27.09 4.27 0.76
N LYS A 345 28.06 4.13 1.67
CA LYS A 345 27.82 4.09 3.12
C LYS A 345 27.18 5.38 3.61
N GLN A 346 27.71 6.55 3.22
CA GLN A 346 27.17 7.85 3.62
C GLN A 346 25.71 8.02 3.19
N TYR A 347 25.39 7.75 1.93
CA TYR A 347 24.03 7.88 1.43
C TYR A 347 23.08 6.86 2.04
N THR A 348 23.51 5.60 2.23
CA THR A 348 22.70 4.57 2.88
C THR A 348 22.38 4.95 4.33
N THR A 349 23.38 5.42 5.09
CA THR A 349 23.16 5.94 6.45
C THR A 349 22.26 7.17 6.46
N ALA A 350 22.40 8.07 5.48
CA ALA A 350 21.51 9.23 5.37
C ALA A 350 20.07 8.82 5.06
N ALA A 351 19.83 7.84 4.18
CA ALA A 351 18.49 7.31 3.92
C ALA A 351 17.82 6.80 5.21
N GLN A 352 18.57 6.07 6.05
CA GLN A 352 18.08 5.60 7.35
C GLN A 352 17.77 6.74 8.32
N LYS A 353 18.63 7.76 8.39
CA LYS A 353 18.41 8.96 9.22
C LYS A 353 17.19 9.75 8.74
N ILE A 354 17.06 9.96 7.43
CA ILE A 354 15.91 10.63 6.79
C ILE A 354 14.63 9.89 7.14
N PHE A 355 14.61 8.56 6.98
CA PHE A 355 13.47 7.73 7.34
C PHE A 355 13.09 7.95 8.81
N ALA A 356 14.02 7.76 9.76
CA ALA A 356 13.75 7.91 11.18
C ALA A 356 13.23 9.32 11.53
N ARG A 357 13.82 10.37 10.93
CA ARG A 357 13.43 11.76 11.16
C ARG A 357 12.04 12.07 10.60
N CYS A 358 11.68 11.56 9.42
CA CYS A 358 10.34 11.70 8.85
C CYS A 358 9.29 11.01 9.72
N ILE A 359 9.54 9.77 10.18
CA ILE A 359 8.61 9.08 11.09
C ILE A 359 8.42 9.89 12.37
N LYS A 360 9.52 10.32 12.99
CA LYS A 360 9.50 11.13 14.21
C LYS A 360 8.68 12.41 14.01
N TRP A 361 8.97 13.16 12.95
CA TRP A 361 8.23 14.36 12.59
C TRP A 361 6.73 14.09 12.46
N ARG A 362 6.34 13.05 11.71
CA ARG A 362 4.93 12.72 11.51
C ARG A 362 4.24 12.34 12.82
N MET A 363 4.88 11.51 13.65
CA MET A 363 4.28 10.98 14.89
C MET A 363 4.28 11.98 16.04
N GLU A 364 5.29 12.85 16.15
CA GLU A 364 5.45 13.73 17.31
C GLU A 364 5.04 15.18 17.02
N GLU A 365 5.25 15.65 15.79
CA GLU A 365 5.05 17.07 15.45
C GLU A 365 3.72 17.31 14.71
N ARG A 366 3.18 16.28 14.04
CA ARG A 366 1.98 16.40 13.18
C ARG A 366 0.72 15.72 13.71
N ILE A 367 0.87 14.78 14.63
CA ILE A 367 -0.25 14.18 15.35
C ILE A 367 -0.14 14.63 16.80
N LYS A 368 -1.05 15.51 17.22
CA LYS A 368 -0.98 16.14 18.53
C LYS A 368 -2.19 15.84 19.37
N ASP A 369 -1.94 15.70 20.66
CA ASP A 369 -2.93 15.63 21.73
C ASP A 369 -2.65 16.81 22.67
N GLU A 370 -3.48 17.84 22.61
CA GLU A 370 -3.29 19.09 23.33
C GLU A 370 -4.49 19.34 24.26
N GLU A 371 -4.19 19.69 25.51
CA GLU A 371 -5.19 20.20 26.44
C GLU A 371 -5.22 21.72 26.40
N SER A 372 -6.42 22.29 26.36
CA SER A 372 -6.65 23.72 26.52
C SER A 372 -7.70 23.97 27.61
N VAL A 373 -7.64 25.14 28.24
CA VAL A 373 -8.55 25.52 29.31
C VAL A 373 -9.20 26.84 28.96
N ASP A 374 -10.53 26.86 28.86
CA ASP A 374 -11.30 28.10 28.77
C ASP A 374 -11.93 28.38 30.13
N VAL A 375 -11.70 29.60 30.62
CA VAL A 375 -12.27 30.09 31.87
C VAL A 375 -13.47 30.97 31.53
N GLU A 376 -14.68 30.53 31.85
CA GLU A 376 -15.89 31.35 31.72
C GLU A 376 -15.97 32.32 32.92
N PRO A 377 -15.68 33.63 32.76
CA PRO A 377 -15.50 34.55 33.88
C PRO A 377 -16.79 34.72 34.71
N MET A 378 -17.94 34.67 34.05
CA MET A 378 -19.24 34.92 34.67
C MET A 378 -19.78 33.74 35.51
N ARG A 379 -19.33 32.51 35.24
CA ARG A 379 -19.85 31.31 35.92
C ARG A 379 -18.84 30.66 36.88
N ARG A 380 -17.62 31.21 36.98
CA ARG A 380 -16.46 30.59 37.64
C ARG A 380 -16.23 29.14 37.17
N LYS A 381 -16.66 28.79 35.95
CA LYS A 381 -16.57 27.43 35.43
C LYS A 381 -15.28 27.31 34.62
N GLU A 382 -14.47 26.33 34.97
CA GLU A 382 -13.31 25.93 34.18
C GLU A 382 -13.75 24.82 33.24
N ILE A 383 -13.68 25.09 31.93
CA ILE A 383 -13.98 24.10 30.89
C ILE A 383 -12.65 23.66 30.31
N ARG A 384 -12.34 22.38 30.50
CA ARG A 384 -11.13 21.76 29.93
C ARG A 384 -11.50 21.11 28.61
N PHE A 385 -10.73 21.42 27.59
CA PHE A 385 -10.84 20.77 26.30
C PHE A 385 -9.61 19.93 26.05
N ARG A 386 -9.82 18.72 25.57
CA ARG A 386 -8.74 17.92 25.01
C ARG A 386 -8.97 17.80 23.51
N ASN A 387 -7.94 18.11 22.74
CA ASN A 387 -8.01 18.20 21.30
C ASN A 387 -6.98 17.25 20.68
N VAL A 388 -7.44 16.37 19.82
CA VAL A 388 -6.58 15.53 18.99
C VAL A 388 -6.60 16.05 17.56
N TYR A 389 -5.42 16.38 17.04
CA TYR A 389 -5.22 16.90 15.69
C TYR A 389 -4.37 15.97 14.84
N ASP A 390 -4.79 15.77 13.59
CA ASP A 390 -3.93 15.35 12.49
C ASP A 390 -3.81 16.50 11.50
N PHE A 391 -2.71 17.25 11.56
CA PHE A 391 -2.50 18.39 10.67
C PHE A 391 -2.34 18.02 9.20
N GLU A 392 -1.96 16.77 8.88
CA GLU A 392 -1.79 16.31 7.51
C GLU A 392 -3.12 15.90 6.87
N ARG A 393 -3.98 15.23 7.65
CA ARG A 393 -5.31 14.81 7.20
C ARG A 393 -6.38 15.89 7.42
N GLY A 394 -6.05 16.96 8.14
CA GLY A 394 -7.02 17.99 8.55
C GLY A 394 -8.08 17.44 9.50
N VAL A 395 -7.76 16.40 10.26
CA VAL A 395 -8.69 15.76 11.20
C VAL A 395 -8.55 16.39 12.57
N HIS A 396 -9.68 16.71 13.20
CA HIS A 396 -9.73 17.26 14.54
C HIS A 396 -10.87 16.58 15.33
N LYS A 397 -10.55 16.09 16.52
CA LYS A 397 -11.53 15.58 17.47
C LYS A 397 -11.35 16.28 18.81
N ARG A 398 -12.46 16.64 19.46
CA ARG A 398 -12.48 17.41 20.70
C ARG A 398 -13.34 16.70 21.74
N SER A 399 -12.89 16.66 22.98
CA SER A 399 -13.69 16.31 24.16
C SER A 399 -13.76 17.50 25.11
N GLU A 400 -14.90 17.68 25.76
CA GLU A 400 -15.12 18.68 26.80
C GLU A 400 -15.26 17.99 28.15
N THR A 401 -14.44 18.40 29.12
CA THR A 401 -14.61 17.96 30.51
C THR A 401 -15.01 19.15 31.38
N ASN A 402 -16.22 19.07 31.92
CA ASN A 402 -16.77 20.07 32.80
C ASN A 402 -16.33 19.83 34.25
N THR A 403 -15.31 20.55 34.70
CA THR A 403 -14.92 20.59 36.10
C THR A 403 -15.74 21.65 36.83
N HIS A 404 -16.68 21.23 37.68
CA HIS A 404 -17.23 22.15 38.68
C HIS A 404 -16.13 22.49 39.69
N PRO A 405 -15.93 23.77 40.06
CA PRO A 405 -14.93 24.20 41.06
C PRO A 405 -15.21 23.71 42.50
N GLY A 406 -16.08 22.72 42.67
CA GLY A 406 -16.57 22.26 43.97
C GLY A 406 -15.56 21.37 44.68
N SER A 407 -14.77 21.99 45.56
CA SER A 407 -13.82 21.39 46.51
C SER A 407 -12.45 20.98 45.94
N PRO A 408 -11.35 21.63 46.39
CA PRO A 408 -9.97 21.18 46.16
C PRO A 408 -9.67 19.75 46.63
N TRP A 409 -10.61 19.13 47.36
CA TRP A 409 -10.49 17.81 47.97
C TRP A 409 -11.30 16.74 47.23
N ALA A 410 -12.06 17.11 46.19
CA ALA A 410 -12.73 16.12 45.36
C ALA A 410 -11.69 15.41 44.48
N PRO A 411 -11.65 14.06 44.45
CA PRO A 411 -10.80 13.36 43.50
C PRO A 411 -11.18 13.79 42.07
N PRO A 412 -10.22 13.83 41.13
CA PRO A 412 -10.54 14.11 39.74
C PRO A 412 -11.65 13.15 39.30
N PRO A 413 -12.68 13.64 38.58
CA PRO A 413 -13.75 12.77 38.11
C PRO A 413 -13.13 11.62 37.29
N PRO A 414 -13.66 10.40 37.39
CA PRO A 414 -13.20 9.29 36.56
C PRO A 414 -13.21 9.73 35.08
N ARG A 415 -12.24 9.24 34.29
CA ARG A 415 -12.14 9.60 32.87
C ARG A 415 -13.50 9.43 32.22
N SER A 416 -14.02 10.51 31.63
CA SER A 416 -15.28 10.46 30.90
C SER A 416 -15.15 9.45 29.76
N ARG A 417 -16.26 8.84 29.36
CA ARG A 417 -16.31 7.96 28.20
C ARG A 417 -15.77 8.66 26.94
N GLU A 418 -15.99 9.96 26.82
CA GLU A 418 -15.44 10.78 25.74
C GLU A 418 -13.91 10.87 25.77
N ASN A 419 -13.29 11.05 26.95
CA ASN A 419 -11.84 11.07 27.07
C ASN A 419 -11.22 9.72 26.69
N LEU A 420 -11.86 8.61 27.07
CA LEU A 420 -11.42 7.27 26.65
C LEU A 420 -11.59 7.06 25.14
N GLN A 421 -12.68 7.55 24.54
CA GLN A 421 -12.86 7.54 23.09
C GLN A 421 -11.83 8.41 22.37
N LEU A 422 -11.38 9.49 23.00
CA LEU A 422 -10.36 10.39 22.47
C LEU A 422 -8.95 9.77 22.59
N ASP A 423 -8.63 9.12 23.73
CA ASP A 423 -7.43 8.27 23.88
C ASP A 423 -7.39 7.21 22.78
N ARG A 424 -8.51 6.51 22.58
CA ARG A 424 -8.64 5.49 21.55
C ARG A 424 -8.41 6.05 20.15
N PHE A 425 -9.06 7.17 19.86
CA PHE A 425 -8.92 7.85 18.60
C PHE A 425 -7.47 8.28 18.33
N TYR A 426 -6.78 8.80 19.34
CA TYR A 426 -5.38 9.21 19.24
C TYR A 426 -4.45 8.05 18.88
N GLU A 427 -4.49 6.92 19.60
CA GLU A 427 -3.60 5.79 19.28
C GLU A 427 -3.98 5.13 17.95
N ASN A 428 -5.27 4.97 17.65
CA ASN A 428 -5.70 4.43 16.34
C ASN A 428 -5.15 5.28 15.19
N LEU A 429 -5.20 6.60 15.34
CA LEU A 429 -4.67 7.55 14.39
C LEU A 429 -3.15 7.39 14.25
N ARG A 430 -2.42 7.24 15.36
CA ARG A 430 -0.97 6.99 15.36
C ARG A 430 -0.62 5.68 14.67
N ASP A 431 -1.28 4.57 14.99
CA ASP A 431 -1.02 3.25 14.38
C ASP A 431 -1.27 3.25 12.86
N SER A 432 -2.42 3.83 12.46
CA SER A 432 -2.80 3.98 11.05
C SER A 432 -1.81 4.89 10.31
N ALA A 433 -1.48 6.04 10.90
CA ALA A 433 -0.54 6.98 10.30
C ALA A 433 0.86 6.37 10.22
N ASP A 434 1.34 5.69 11.25
CA ASP A 434 2.67 5.11 11.29
C ASP A 434 2.81 3.98 10.26
N SER A 435 1.87 3.04 10.20
CA SER A 435 1.90 1.96 9.20
C SER A 435 1.93 2.48 7.75
N ILE A 436 1.04 3.41 7.41
CA ILE A 436 0.91 3.96 6.05
C ILE A 436 2.09 4.87 5.71
N TYR A 437 2.37 5.86 6.55
CA TYR A 437 3.40 6.86 6.29
C TYR A 437 4.78 6.21 6.25
N ARG A 438 5.05 5.25 7.14
CA ARG A 438 6.28 4.45 7.10
C ARG A 438 6.48 3.76 5.79
N GLN A 439 5.43 3.13 5.26
CA GLN A 439 5.52 2.45 3.99
C GLN A 439 5.79 3.45 2.85
N GLN A 440 5.10 4.59 2.84
CA GLN A 440 5.32 5.63 1.83
C GLN A 440 6.77 6.13 1.83
N ILE A 441 7.35 6.40 3.00
CA ILE A 441 8.76 6.82 3.09
C ILE A 441 9.71 5.67 2.70
N LYS A 442 9.43 4.43 3.12
CA LYS A 442 10.19 3.26 2.67
C LYS A 442 10.13 3.07 1.17
N ASP A 443 9.00 3.33 0.53
CA ASP A 443 8.82 3.23 -0.92
C ASP A 443 9.62 4.30 -1.66
N LEU A 444 9.58 5.55 -1.19
CA LEU A 444 10.40 6.63 -1.77
C LEU A 444 11.90 6.34 -1.65
N LEU A 445 12.32 5.74 -0.54
CA LEU A 445 13.72 5.40 -0.29
C LEU A 445 14.11 4.01 -0.81
N ALA A 446 13.18 3.18 -1.26
CA ALA A 446 13.45 1.78 -1.65
C ALA A 446 14.59 1.62 -2.65
N PRO A 447 14.73 2.49 -3.68
CA PRO A 447 15.83 2.37 -4.64
C PRO A 447 17.21 2.55 -3.99
N SER A 448 17.31 3.22 -2.83
CA SER A 448 18.57 3.33 -2.09
C SER A 448 19.13 1.98 -1.63
N LEU A 449 18.27 0.96 -1.48
CA LEU A 449 18.69 -0.39 -1.10
C LEU A 449 19.64 -1.00 -2.15
N GLN A 450 19.52 -0.58 -3.41
CA GLN A 450 20.35 -1.06 -4.51
C GLN A 450 21.72 -0.37 -4.62
N TRP A 451 21.97 0.73 -3.89
CA TRP A 451 23.24 1.45 -3.95
C TRP A 451 24.50 0.61 -3.66
N PRO A 452 24.50 -0.36 -2.73
CA PRO A 452 25.65 -1.26 -2.54
C PRO A 452 26.08 -2.00 -3.80
N GLN A 453 25.18 -2.20 -4.76
CA GLN A 453 25.51 -2.87 -6.02
C GLN A 453 26.33 -1.99 -6.98
N PHE A 454 26.45 -0.68 -6.75
CA PHE A 454 27.25 0.21 -7.60
C PHE A 454 28.75 -0.14 -7.59
N ILE A 455 29.21 -0.90 -6.60
CA ILE A 455 30.61 -1.38 -6.53
C ILE A 455 30.85 -2.65 -7.35
N ASN A 456 29.79 -3.39 -7.69
CA ASN A 456 29.85 -4.71 -8.31
C ASN A 456 29.44 -4.64 -9.79
N ARG A 457 30.01 -5.54 -10.61
CA ARG A 457 29.56 -5.74 -12.00
C ARG A 457 28.35 -6.67 -12.08
N ASN A 458 28.29 -7.69 -11.21
CA ASN A 458 27.17 -8.61 -11.12
C ASN A 458 26.13 -8.07 -10.15
N LYS A 459 24.87 -8.23 -10.53
CA LYS A 459 23.73 -7.84 -9.70
C LYS A 459 23.23 -9.03 -8.91
N GLU A 460 22.87 -8.77 -7.67
CA GLU A 460 22.08 -9.70 -6.87
C GLU A 460 20.68 -9.11 -6.70
N PRO A 461 19.60 -9.91 -6.83
CA PRO A 461 18.27 -9.44 -6.51
C PRO A 461 18.23 -8.94 -5.07
N ILE A 462 17.63 -7.77 -4.85
CA ILE A 462 17.37 -7.27 -3.50
C ILE A 462 15.89 -7.45 -3.24
N THR A 463 15.57 -8.17 -2.18
CA THR A 463 14.20 -8.30 -1.69
C THR A 463 13.92 -7.20 -0.68
N ARG A 464 12.68 -6.72 -0.67
CA ARG A 464 12.17 -5.87 0.39
C ARG A 464 10.75 -6.26 0.77
N GLU A 465 10.40 -5.98 2.00
CA GLU A 465 9.04 -6.14 2.48
C GLU A 465 8.26 -4.83 2.32
N ILE A 466 7.03 -4.94 1.84
CA ILE A 466 6.13 -3.83 1.56
C ILE A 466 4.83 -4.09 2.27
N ILE A 467 4.47 -3.22 3.21
CA ILE A 467 3.13 -3.17 3.79
C ILE A 467 2.16 -2.80 2.68
N CYS A 468 1.30 -3.72 2.30
CA CYS A 468 0.34 -3.52 1.21
C CYS A 468 -1.06 -3.21 1.71
N ASN A 469 -1.37 -3.48 2.99
CA ASN A 469 -2.64 -3.08 3.58
C ASN A 469 -2.54 -2.94 5.10
N THR A 470 -3.39 -2.11 5.68
CA THR A 470 -3.63 -2.02 7.12
C THR A 470 -5.11 -1.78 7.37
N THR A 471 -5.61 -2.16 8.54
CA THR A 471 -6.97 -1.78 8.94
C THR A 471 -6.97 -0.91 10.14
N GLU A 472 -7.83 0.08 10.15
CA GLU A 472 -8.11 0.77 11.40
C GLU A 472 -8.68 -0.21 12.44
N PRO A 473 -8.43 0.01 13.74
CA PRO A 473 -8.96 -0.85 14.78
C PRO A 473 -10.49 -0.83 14.72
N MET A 474 -11.07 -1.98 14.43
CA MET A 474 -12.51 -2.11 14.17
C MET A 474 -13.32 -2.11 15.49
N GLY A 475 -14.60 -1.69 15.45
CA GLY A 475 -15.53 -1.70 16.59
C GLY A 475 -15.68 -0.34 17.30
N GLU A 476 -16.83 -0.09 17.94
CA GLU A 476 -17.19 1.26 18.44
C GLU A 476 -17.06 1.42 19.97
N VAL A 477 -17.00 0.32 20.71
CA VAL A 477 -17.05 0.35 22.18
C VAL A 477 -15.71 0.76 22.76
N VAL A 478 -15.76 1.52 23.85
CA VAL A 478 -14.60 1.87 24.67
C VAL A 478 -14.95 1.62 26.12
N ALA A 479 -14.15 0.79 26.80
CA ALA A 479 -14.25 0.53 28.23
C ALA A 479 -13.02 1.09 28.96
N ALA A 480 -13.17 1.41 30.24
CA ALA A 480 -12.14 2.08 31.04
C ALA A 480 -10.89 1.23 31.29
N ASP A 481 -11.01 -0.10 31.17
CA ASP A 481 -9.96 -1.08 31.37
C ASP A 481 -9.36 -1.60 30.04
N MET A 482 -9.76 -1.02 28.90
CA MET A 482 -9.14 -1.35 27.63
C MET A 482 -7.68 -0.89 27.60
N LYS A 483 -6.82 -1.81 27.18
CA LYS A 483 -5.40 -1.59 26.92
C LYS A 483 -5.17 -1.64 25.43
N HIS A 484 -4.48 -0.62 24.93
CA HIS A 484 -3.93 -0.60 23.59
C HIS A 484 -2.81 -1.65 23.47
N PHE A 485 -2.68 -2.24 22.29
CA PHE A 485 -1.56 -3.07 21.93
C PHE A 485 -1.15 -2.83 20.48
N ASN A 486 0.14 -2.98 20.20
CA ASN A 486 0.68 -2.94 18.84
C ASN A 486 1.91 -3.85 18.75
N ASP A 487 1.79 -4.94 18.00
CA ASP A 487 2.82 -5.99 17.95
C ASP A 487 3.94 -5.68 16.96
N ARG A 488 3.97 -4.48 16.36
CA ARG A 488 4.91 -4.15 15.28
C ARG A 488 6.36 -4.19 15.71
N GLU A 489 6.75 -3.52 16.80
CA GLU A 489 8.17 -3.48 17.21
C GLU A 489 8.68 -4.89 17.50
N LEU A 490 7.80 -5.73 18.06
CA LEU A 490 8.07 -7.13 18.27
C LEU A 490 8.25 -7.89 16.95
N ALA A 491 7.39 -7.64 15.95
CA ALA A 491 7.53 -8.23 14.62
C ALA A 491 8.80 -7.77 13.88
N GLU A 492 9.23 -6.51 14.08
CA GLU A 492 10.50 -6.01 13.53
C GLU A 492 11.72 -6.66 14.21
N GLN A 493 11.64 -6.98 15.50
CA GLN A 493 12.74 -7.58 16.28
C GLN A 493 12.81 -9.11 16.15
N HIS A 494 11.67 -9.79 16.10
CA HIS A 494 11.58 -11.25 16.19
C HIS A 494 11.06 -11.91 14.90
N GLY A 495 10.72 -11.13 13.88
CA GLY A 495 10.35 -11.62 12.56
C GLY A 495 8.88 -12.02 12.42
N GLN A 496 8.63 -13.03 11.60
CA GLN A 496 7.27 -13.43 11.19
C GLN A 496 6.50 -14.12 12.32
N ILE A 497 5.17 -14.18 12.16
CA ILE A 497 4.28 -14.90 13.05
C ILE A 497 4.53 -16.40 12.94
N THR A 498 4.81 -17.07 14.05
CA THR A 498 5.11 -18.52 14.14
C THR A 498 3.99 -19.31 14.82
N ARG A 499 3.21 -18.66 15.69
CA ARG A 499 2.09 -19.29 16.39
C ARG A 499 0.99 -18.28 16.67
N ILE A 500 -0.25 -18.73 16.55
CA ILE A 500 -1.45 -18.02 16.98
C ILE A 500 -2.25 -18.93 17.91
N SER A 501 -2.50 -18.47 19.12
CA SER A 501 -3.42 -19.11 20.06
C SER A 501 -4.71 -18.30 20.09
N LEU A 502 -5.86 -18.94 19.88
CA LEU A 502 -7.18 -18.31 19.87
C LEU A 502 -8.10 -18.99 20.89
N PHE A 503 -8.64 -18.21 21.81
CA PHE A 503 -9.57 -18.65 22.84
C PHE A 503 -10.96 -18.15 22.43
N ALA A 504 -11.91 -19.08 22.26
CA ALA A 504 -13.25 -18.72 21.81
C ALA A 504 -14.30 -19.76 22.20
N TRP A 505 -15.53 -19.30 22.47
CA TRP A 505 -16.78 -20.09 22.51
C TRP A 505 -17.72 -19.59 21.40
N ASP A 506 -18.84 -18.99 21.76
CA ASP A 506 -19.78 -18.31 20.85
C ASP A 506 -19.21 -17.01 20.27
N ARG A 507 -18.24 -16.40 20.97
CA ARG A 507 -17.46 -15.23 20.57
C ARG A 507 -15.96 -15.47 20.71
N VAL A 508 -15.16 -14.50 20.26
CA VAL A 508 -13.72 -14.48 20.51
C VAL A 508 -13.49 -13.91 21.90
N ASN A 509 -12.90 -14.72 22.77
CA ASN A 509 -12.61 -14.40 24.16
C ASN A 509 -11.23 -13.75 24.31
N GLY A 510 -10.26 -14.27 23.58
CA GLY A 510 -8.91 -13.74 23.58
C GLY A 510 -8.02 -14.41 22.55
N PHE A 511 -6.86 -13.84 22.31
CA PHE A 511 -5.85 -14.43 21.45
C PHE A 511 -4.44 -14.01 21.86
N GLU A 512 -3.46 -14.74 21.36
CA GLU A 512 -2.04 -14.46 21.55
C GLU A 512 -1.30 -14.76 20.24
N ILE A 513 -0.42 -13.84 19.85
CA ILE A 513 0.42 -13.99 18.66
C ILE A 513 1.87 -14.14 19.10
N TRP A 514 2.59 -15.02 18.44
CA TRP A 514 4.00 -15.26 18.69
C TRP A 514 4.80 -14.90 17.44
N HIS A 515 5.90 -14.18 17.65
CA HIS A 515 6.89 -13.83 16.64
C HIS A 515 8.20 -14.54 16.99
N GLY A 516 8.63 -15.48 16.14
CA GLY A 516 9.70 -16.41 16.53
C GLY A 516 9.30 -17.19 17.79
N ASP A 517 10.10 -17.11 18.84
CA ASP A 517 9.84 -17.74 20.14
C ASP A 517 9.29 -16.74 21.19
N THR A 518 8.95 -15.52 20.79
CA THR A 518 8.52 -14.45 21.70
C THR A 518 7.02 -14.20 21.56
N SER A 519 6.29 -14.30 22.67
CA SER A 519 4.88 -13.91 22.74
C SER A 519 4.73 -12.39 22.66
N SER A 520 3.73 -11.91 21.91
CA SER A 520 3.31 -10.51 21.93
C SER A 520 2.53 -10.14 23.18
N GLY A 521 2.21 -11.12 24.02
CA GLY A 521 1.38 -10.98 25.20
C GLY A 521 -0.07 -11.29 24.88
N PHE A 522 -0.74 -11.85 25.88
CA PHE A 522 -2.12 -12.25 25.78
C PHE A 522 -3.06 -11.05 25.63
N ARG A 523 -4.10 -11.15 24.79
CA ARG A 523 -5.14 -10.13 24.58
C ARG A 523 -6.51 -10.73 24.90
N GLY A 524 -7.27 -10.12 25.80
CA GLY A 524 -8.58 -10.61 26.21
C GLY A 524 -8.53 -11.55 27.42
N ASN A 525 -9.40 -12.56 27.45
CA ASN A 525 -9.44 -13.58 28.51
C ASN A 525 -9.11 -14.99 27.96
N LYS A 526 -8.61 -15.89 28.82
CA LYS A 526 -8.30 -17.29 28.48
C LYS A 526 -9.49 -18.23 28.62
N ASP A 527 -10.69 -17.69 28.85
CA ASP A 527 -11.90 -18.51 28.85
C ASP A 527 -12.19 -18.92 27.41
N GLY A 528 -12.51 -20.18 27.19
CA GLY A 528 -12.41 -20.63 25.81
C GLY A 528 -12.21 -22.10 25.66
N THR A 529 -12.50 -22.60 24.46
CA THR A 529 -11.67 -23.67 23.93
C THR A 529 -10.47 -22.99 23.29
N GLU A 530 -9.26 -23.30 23.77
CA GLU A 530 -8.03 -22.88 23.08
C GLU A 530 -7.89 -23.63 21.76
N ARG A 531 -7.57 -22.90 20.71
CA ARG A 531 -7.18 -23.43 19.42
C ARG A 531 -5.82 -22.84 19.08
N ILE A 532 -4.94 -23.66 18.51
CA ILE A 532 -3.57 -23.24 18.19
C ILE A 532 -3.33 -23.47 16.71
N LEU A 533 -2.80 -22.44 16.05
CA LEU A 533 -2.27 -22.50 14.70
C LEU A 533 -0.77 -22.32 14.75
N HIS A 534 -0.03 -23.35 14.34
CA HIS A 534 1.40 -23.24 14.08
C HIS A 534 1.63 -22.84 12.62
N VAL A 535 2.41 -21.78 12.43
CA VAL A 535 2.86 -21.27 11.14
C VAL A 535 4.28 -21.79 10.94
N GLY A 536 4.49 -22.64 9.95
CA GLY A 536 5.81 -23.18 9.62
C GLY A 536 6.77 -22.12 9.09
N GLU A 537 8.06 -22.44 9.02
CA GLU A 537 9.12 -21.54 8.54
C GLU A 537 8.83 -21.03 7.10
N ASP A 538 8.30 -21.91 6.25
CA ASP A 538 7.87 -21.61 4.88
C ASP A 538 6.35 -21.40 4.77
N GLU A 539 5.72 -20.89 5.81
CA GLU A 539 4.31 -20.52 5.80
C GLU A 539 4.13 -19.09 6.29
N ALA A 540 3.04 -18.48 5.86
CA ALA A 540 2.61 -17.20 6.39
C ALA A 540 1.09 -17.14 6.45
N VAL A 541 0.58 -16.34 7.37
CA VAL A 541 -0.84 -16.00 7.42
C VAL A 541 -1.12 -15.05 6.25
N VAL A 542 -1.98 -15.43 5.31
CA VAL A 542 -2.27 -14.66 4.08
C VAL A 542 -3.64 -13.99 4.11
N CYS A 543 -4.49 -14.39 5.05
CA CYS A 543 -5.79 -13.77 5.23
C CYS A 543 -6.21 -13.74 6.70
N VAL A 544 -6.82 -12.63 7.11
CA VAL A 544 -7.52 -12.50 8.39
C VAL A 544 -8.94 -12.06 8.10
N SER A 545 -9.93 -12.73 8.67
CA SER A 545 -11.32 -12.32 8.50
C SER A 545 -12.11 -12.51 9.78
N GLY A 546 -13.26 -11.86 9.89
CA GLY A 546 -14.10 -12.02 11.05
C GLY A 546 -15.35 -11.15 11.01
N ASN A 547 -16.07 -11.19 12.12
CA ASN A 547 -17.26 -10.40 12.35
C ASN A 547 -17.11 -9.59 13.64
N ILE A 548 -17.39 -8.29 13.57
CA ILE A 548 -17.40 -7.39 14.71
C ILE A 548 -18.78 -6.74 14.81
N ASP A 549 -19.39 -6.74 15.98
CA ASP A 549 -20.63 -6.01 16.26
C ASP A 549 -20.43 -4.95 17.34
N SER A 550 -21.50 -4.26 17.71
CA SER A 550 -21.51 -3.27 18.80
C SER A 550 -21.16 -3.85 20.17
N ARG A 551 -21.02 -5.18 20.29
CA ARG A 551 -20.61 -5.88 21.51
C ARG A 551 -19.20 -6.48 21.38
N GLY A 552 -18.51 -6.28 20.27
CA GLY A 552 -17.11 -6.68 20.05
C GLY A 552 -16.90 -7.77 19.01
N LEU A 553 -15.78 -8.49 19.13
CA LEU A 553 -15.32 -9.46 18.13
C LEU A 553 -16.09 -10.78 18.24
N ASN A 554 -17.06 -10.97 17.36
CA ASN A 554 -17.90 -12.17 17.31
C ASN A 554 -17.16 -13.37 16.75
N SER A 555 -16.38 -13.19 15.69
CA SER A 555 -15.59 -14.25 15.09
C SER A 555 -14.27 -13.71 14.57
N LEU A 556 -13.24 -14.56 14.58
CA LEU A 556 -11.92 -14.27 14.02
C LEU A 556 -11.37 -15.52 13.36
N GLN A 557 -10.78 -15.34 12.19
CA GLN A 557 -10.19 -16.39 11.38
C GLN A 557 -8.83 -15.95 10.86
N PHE A 558 -7.82 -16.81 10.99
CA PHE A 558 -6.51 -16.63 10.37
C PHE A 558 -6.26 -17.78 9.40
N TRP A 559 -5.88 -17.45 8.18
CA TRP A 559 -5.68 -18.40 7.09
C TRP A 559 -4.21 -18.40 6.67
N ILE A 560 -3.60 -19.58 6.62
CA ILE A 560 -2.31 -19.80 5.97
C ILE A 560 -2.54 -20.11 4.49
N ASN A 561 -3.55 -20.94 4.20
CA ASN A 561 -4.06 -21.25 2.87
C ASN A 561 -5.53 -21.71 3.02
N GLN A 562 -6.18 -22.16 1.94
CA GLN A 562 -7.59 -22.59 2.01
C GLN A 562 -7.83 -23.80 2.95
N ASP A 563 -6.84 -24.68 3.09
CA ASP A 563 -6.94 -25.92 3.88
C ASP A 563 -6.45 -25.76 5.32
N LYS A 564 -5.56 -24.79 5.56
CA LYS A 564 -4.91 -24.56 6.85
C LYS A 564 -5.29 -23.19 7.39
N LYS A 565 -6.18 -23.22 8.38
CA LYS A 565 -6.69 -22.04 9.07
C LYS A 565 -7.01 -22.34 10.53
N ILE A 566 -7.17 -21.28 11.30
CA ILE A 566 -7.79 -21.30 12.63
C ILE A 566 -8.96 -20.34 12.65
N CYS A 567 -9.99 -20.71 13.37
CA CYS A 567 -11.20 -19.92 13.54
C CYS A 567 -11.74 -20.07 14.97
N GLY A 568 -12.34 -19.01 15.47
CA GLY A 568 -13.01 -18.96 16.77
C GLY A 568 -14.20 -18.00 16.72
N GLY A 569 -15.21 -18.29 17.55
CA GLY A 569 -16.44 -17.51 17.65
C GLY A 569 -17.49 -17.82 16.56
N GLY A 570 -18.54 -17.00 16.51
CA GLY A 570 -19.73 -17.15 15.66
C GLY A 570 -20.77 -18.08 16.28
N GLY A 571 -22.05 -17.66 16.27
CA GLY A 571 -23.17 -18.33 16.96
C GLY A 571 -23.28 -19.83 16.66
N GLY A 572 -22.63 -20.65 17.50
CA GLY A 572 -22.49 -22.09 17.29
C GLY A 572 -21.20 -22.72 17.79
N GLY A 573 -20.17 -21.97 18.21
CA GLY A 573 -19.03 -22.47 19.00
C GLY A 573 -18.04 -23.42 18.30
N PHE A 574 -18.37 -23.96 17.12
CA PHE A 574 -17.63 -25.06 16.49
C PHE A 574 -17.04 -24.74 15.11
N GLY A 575 -16.50 -23.54 14.91
CA GLY A 575 -15.48 -23.31 13.88
C GLY A 575 -15.96 -23.02 12.46
N ASN A 576 -17.23 -22.70 12.24
CA ASN A 576 -17.62 -21.96 11.03
C ASN A 576 -18.62 -20.89 11.46
N PRO A 577 -18.31 -19.60 11.32
CA PRO A 577 -19.21 -18.57 11.79
C PRO A 577 -20.51 -18.66 10.99
N LYS A 578 -21.64 -18.85 11.69
CA LYS A 578 -22.98 -18.72 11.07
C LYS A 578 -23.26 -17.29 10.61
N ILE A 579 -22.49 -16.34 11.14
CA ILE A 579 -22.56 -14.93 10.82
C ILE A 579 -21.50 -14.67 9.75
N SER A 580 -21.89 -14.00 8.67
CA SER A 580 -20.96 -13.58 7.63
C SER A 580 -19.86 -12.68 8.21
N ASP A 581 -18.62 -12.89 7.75
CA ASP A 581 -17.53 -11.97 8.02
C ASP A 581 -17.95 -10.56 7.54
N ASN A 582 -17.83 -9.54 8.39
CA ASN A 582 -18.03 -8.14 8.00
C ASN A 582 -16.70 -7.38 7.84
N PHE A 583 -15.58 -8.07 8.05
CA PHE A 583 -14.26 -7.62 7.61
C PHE A 583 -13.42 -8.78 7.09
N ARG A 584 -12.54 -8.49 6.13
CA ARG A 584 -11.60 -9.46 5.58
C ARG A 584 -10.38 -8.77 4.98
N LEU A 585 -9.20 -9.28 5.33
CA LEU A 585 -7.91 -8.76 4.93
C LEU A 585 -7.11 -9.84 4.25
N GLY A 586 -6.72 -9.58 3.01
CA GLY A 586 -6.02 -10.55 2.20
C GLY A 586 -6.97 -11.59 1.61
N GLN A 587 -6.40 -12.64 1.02
CA GLN A 587 -7.15 -13.68 0.34
C GLN A 587 -6.52 -15.05 0.63
N PRO A 588 -7.32 -16.06 1.01
CA PRO A 588 -6.81 -17.40 1.19
C PRO A 588 -6.40 -17.98 -0.18
N TYR A 589 -5.12 -18.31 -0.30
CA TYR A 589 -4.53 -18.85 -1.52
C TYR A 589 -4.54 -20.39 -1.51
N ASN A 590 -4.61 -21.02 -2.69
CA ASN A 590 -4.68 -22.47 -2.88
C ASN A 590 -3.30 -23.17 -2.98
N GLY A 591 -2.20 -22.45 -2.86
CA GLY A 591 -0.84 -23.01 -2.84
C GLY A 591 -0.13 -22.81 -1.50
N LYS A 592 1.07 -23.40 -1.37
CA LYS A 592 1.92 -23.23 -0.18
C LYS A 592 2.30 -21.75 -0.02
N SER A 593 1.97 -21.16 1.12
CA SER A 593 2.05 -19.71 1.32
C SER A 593 3.46 -19.14 1.48
N GLY A 594 4.48 -19.95 1.75
CA GLY A 594 5.88 -19.49 1.91
C GLY A 594 6.88 -20.00 0.88
N THR A 595 6.46 -20.64 -0.21
CA THR A 595 7.40 -20.88 -1.33
C THR A 595 7.78 -19.54 -1.98
N ALA A 596 9.08 -19.36 -2.28
CA ALA A 596 9.61 -18.18 -2.98
C ALA A 596 8.91 -17.84 -4.32
N THR A 597 8.13 -18.79 -4.86
CA THR A 597 7.28 -18.64 -6.05
C THR A 597 5.90 -18.01 -5.80
N ALA A 598 5.56 -17.64 -4.55
CA ALA A 598 4.38 -16.83 -4.22
C ALA A 598 4.71 -15.37 -3.82
N PRO A 599 5.60 -14.63 -4.53
CA PRO A 599 6.06 -13.31 -4.10
C PRO A 599 4.96 -12.23 -4.11
N SER A 600 3.79 -12.51 -4.69
CA SER A 600 2.71 -11.54 -4.82
C SER A 600 1.63 -11.61 -3.73
N THR A 601 1.61 -12.63 -2.87
CA THR A 601 0.54 -12.77 -1.86
C THR A 601 0.86 -11.94 -0.61
N PRO A 602 0.00 -10.98 -0.22
CA PRO A 602 0.06 -10.30 1.07
C PRO A 602 0.08 -11.28 2.25
N ARG A 603 0.89 -10.99 3.27
CA ARG A 603 1.09 -11.80 4.47
C ARG A 603 0.89 -10.94 5.72
N LEU A 604 0.13 -11.41 6.70
CA LEU A 604 -0.03 -10.75 7.98
C LEU A 604 1.33 -10.65 8.67
N ARG A 605 1.76 -9.41 8.90
CA ARG A 605 3.03 -9.12 9.53
C ARG A 605 2.89 -8.94 11.03
N TYR A 606 1.88 -8.17 11.46
CA TYR A 606 1.60 -7.89 12.86
C TYR A 606 0.14 -7.44 13.02
N VAL A 607 -0.30 -7.39 14.28
CA VAL A 607 -1.63 -6.93 14.68
C VAL A 607 -1.51 -5.79 15.68
N TYR A 608 -2.55 -4.97 15.76
CA TYR A 608 -2.65 -3.88 16.72
C TYR A 608 -4.12 -3.64 17.08
N GLY A 609 -4.39 -2.95 18.17
CA GLY A 609 -5.76 -2.65 18.57
C GLY A 609 -5.94 -2.50 20.06
N TRP A 610 -7.11 -2.92 20.55
CA TRP A 610 -7.54 -2.74 21.93
C TRP A 610 -8.10 -4.02 22.50
N SER A 611 -7.76 -4.32 23.74
CA SER A 611 -8.26 -5.51 24.46
C SER A 611 -8.47 -5.18 25.94
N CYS A 612 -9.26 -5.99 26.64
CA CYS A 612 -9.50 -5.86 28.08
C CYS A 612 -9.49 -7.25 28.71
N ASP A 613 -8.96 -7.36 29.93
CA ASP A 613 -8.70 -8.64 30.59
C ASP A 613 -9.92 -9.16 31.39
N SER A 614 -10.98 -8.35 31.54
CA SER A 614 -11.96 -8.48 32.63
C SER A 614 -13.26 -9.21 32.30
N SER A 615 -13.56 -9.56 31.05
CA SER A 615 -14.82 -10.24 30.72
C SER A 615 -14.60 -11.73 30.51
N SER A 616 -15.52 -12.59 30.96
CA SER A 616 -15.55 -14.03 30.70
C SER A 616 -16.72 -14.46 29.79
N THR A 617 -17.62 -13.54 29.45
CA THR A 617 -18.72 -13.67 28.45
C THR A 617 -19.39 -12.31 28.25
N ILE A 618 -20.05 -12.12 27.11
CA ILE A 618 -20.85 -10.92 26.77
C ILE A 618 -22.31 -11.20 27.08
N ASN A 619 -22.98 -10.35 27.88
CA ASN A 619 -24.44 -10.38 27.99
C ASN A 619 -25.07 -8.99 28.18
N ILE A 620 -26.28 -8.86 27.63
CA ILE A 620 -27.15 -7.68 27.60
C ILE A 620 -27.87 -7.56 28.96
N PRO A 621 -27.97 -6.38 29.60
CA PRO A 621 -29.00 -6.13 30.58
C PRO A 621 -30.23 -5.51 29.92
N GLU A 622 -31.37 -6.18 30.08
CA GLU A 622 -32.68 -5.53 30.08
C GLU A 622 -32.83 -4.71 31.37
N ILE A 623 -33.63 -3.64 31.30
CA ILE A 623 -33.62 -2.43 32.14
C ILE A 623 -33.85 -2.66 33.66
N SER A 624 -32.95 -2.18 34.52
CA SER A 624 -33.24 -1.38 35.74
C SER A 624 -31.95 -0.93 36.45
N GLU A 625 -32.06 0.12 37.27
CA GLU A 625 -31.00 0.98 37.84
C GLU A 625 -29.83 0.31 38.61
N LEU A 626 -28.70 1.02 38.58
CA LEU A 626 -27.57 1.06 39.53
C LEU A 626 -26.53 -0.10 39.55
N LEU A 627 -25.28 0.35 39.33
CA LEU A 627 -23.96 -0.25 39.64
C LEU A 627 -23.42 -1.37 38.72
N GLY A 628 -22.49 -0.94 37.86
CA GLY A 628 -21.21 -1.61 37.60
C GLY A 628 -21.24 -2.95 36.88
N VAL A 629 -21.22 -2.92 35.54
CA VAL A 629 -20.85 -4.09 34.73
C VAL A 629 -19.90 -3.64 33.62
N ALA A 630 -18.68 -4.17 33.64
CA ALA A 630 -17.65 -3.94 32.63
C ALA A 630 -17.93 -4.81 31.40
N THR A 631 -17.85 -4.19 30.23
CA THR A 631 -18.10 -4.80 28.92
C THR A 631 -16.78 -5.11 28.24
N GLY A 632 -16.58 -6.37 27.83
CA GLY A 632 -15.37 -6.76 27.12
C GLY A 632 -15.53 -6.64 25.61
N VAL A 633 -14.70 -5.82 24.97
CA VAL A 633 -14.67 -5.63 23.51
C VAL A 633 -13.23 -5.63 23.01
N ILE A 634 -12.98 -6.38 21.94
CA ILE A 634 -11.70 -6.36 21.22
C ILE A 634 -11.90 -5.51 19.97
N GLY A 635 -11.09 -4.47 19.82
CA GLY A 635 -10.91 -3.79 18.55
C GLY A 635 -9.65 -4.30 17.90
N PHE A 636 -9.75 -4.81 16.67
CA PHE A 636 -8.64 -5.49 16.00
C PHE A 636 -8.26 -4.77 14.71
N GLY A 637 -6.96 -4.53 14.55
CA GLY A 637 -6.30 -4.03 13.36
C GLY A 637 -5.19 -4.99 12.92
N ALA A 638 -4.98 -5.12 11.61
CA ALA A 638 -3.95 -6.02 11.08
C ALA A 638 -3.24 -5.38 9.88
N SER A 639 -1.93 -5.62 9.78
CA SER A 639 -1.10 -5.14 8.67
C SER A 639 -0.59 -6.30 7.83
N LEU A 640 -0.85 -6.26 6.52
CA LEU A 640 -0.32 -7.23 5.56
C LEU A 640 0.91 -6.66 4.84
N ALA A 641 1.92 -7.49 4.62
CA ALA A 641 3.10 -7.18 3.83
C ALA A 641 3.37 -8.24 2.74
N LYS A 642 3.96 -7.84 1.61
CA LYS A 642 4.45 -8.74 0.56
C LYS A 642 5.95 -8.55 0.36
N THR A 643 6.63 -9.57 -0.15
CA THR A 643 8.04 -9.46 -0.54
C THR A 643 8.13 -9.12 -2.02
N GLU A 644 8.79 -8.02 -2.36
CA GLU A 644 9.05 -7.66 -3.75
C GLU A 644 10.54 -7.71 -4.06
N GLU A 645 10.87 -8.21 -5.25
CA GLU A 645 12.19 -8.02 -5.85
C GLU A 645 12.28 -6.60 -6.43
N LEU A 646 13.33 -5.89 -6.03
CA LEU A 646 13.68 -4.56 -6.53
C LEU A 646 14.48 -4.62 -7.82
#